data_AF-A0A0A1DH13-F1
#
_entry.id   AF-A0A0A1DH13-F1
#
_cell.length_a   1.000
_cell.length_b   1.000
_cell.length_c   1.000
_cell.angle_alpha   90.00
_cell.angle_beta   90.00
_cell.angle_gamma   90.00
#
_symmetry.space_group_name_H-M   'P 1'
#
loop_
_entity.id
_entity.type
_entity.pdbx_description
1 polymer ?
#
loop_
_entity_poly.entity_id
_entity_poly.type
_entity_poly.pdbx_seq_one_letter_code
_entity_poly.pdbx_strand_id
1 'polypeptide(L)'
;MSYVGTSQRPHDWAARTDGSTLFAADLRVPALHAAVLRSPHPYADIVALDTTRAERMPGVVAVITSRDFAPDAVYVHRGAPLSDRPPLARGTVRHVGQEVAAVAAETYVQAVAALAAIRVRYRPRKAPLTVAEATAPGARRLHERTTGEPNVSVLFATEWGDAAAGRAHARTAVEGRFVYPSVSHACMETNTTLARWDDDAGTVELWTSTQAPWFIGKEVSQLLGLEHDQVIFREIATGGGFGSKSKASEHEVLAAALARKANRPVLLSLTREEELGANKPRHRFETWLRTSADDDGLVRLYESDIRVDNGSYNHMGPSVMRVGAITLGSMYRPDGAVLEARLIDTATQPGGQFRGYGTPQVSLAAESQMDEIAERLGLDPLEMRLRNVNREHTTTLCGYAVTTARLADCLDAVRTELDWDRRRVERRADRGVGVAAGSHGSGAYAYELANRSDAAIDVFDDGRVRVRYGGSDAGTGQSTILAQIAADELGVDLADVEVLSMDSERTPFELGAWSSRGTHMTGSSVGKAASELAERLRDLARAKLGTQDVVLRDGQAVGADDAVALGDLVRLSDETVDGVLSHETIYLLESTEPLAPGRSTANLSPTYAYAAHGAYVEVDRRTGAVELLDYVAAHDVGRAINPTAVEGQIVGGAVMGIGAALGEELVREGGRIVNTSYLHYAVPRSADVPSVRPVIVNAHDPAGPYGAKSVGEMSIIPPGAAMANAVHDAVGVRIRELPLTPDKVLTALAEKEGRRRHHRIWRRPGRWWIALMRALYPLGLHHVLHHWGTRFGRGVGSGVADPGSVTSLTAPDDLPTVLRGAASGAQVIGGGSDAMVERRREAEPASVLISTRSVLALRGVRQADDGALRIGAAVTLAELADATRTTVPVLADAVGSIASAQIRNVATVAGNLVQEKRCWFFRNGFSCYKRNGASSPCYAVMGDHRFQHAVIDGHRCQAVTPSDLATVLTALDAQVELAAEDGRRTLAIEEFFVGPGETALRPGEVVVEIVVPAAAVRRRSAFRKLNLYTGDFATASAVISGDVDASGTWTEARLVLGAVAPVPWRATEAERWLRGRTGPTAAQLRKVLDRELDRAAHPLPGNGWKLDAVAGLAEHVLEAVSAAD
;
A
#
# COMPACT_ATOMS: atom_id res chain seq x y z
N MET A 1 36.89 2.07 -21.04
CA MET A 1 36.64 2.16 -19.58
C MET A 1 35.76 0.99 -19.15
N SER A 2 35.66 0.64 -17.84
CA SER A 2 34.67 -0.35 -17.36
C SER A 2 33.62 0.35 -16.48
N TYR A 3 32.36 0.07 -16.77
CA TYR A 3 31.12 0.57 -16.20
C TYR A 3 30.46 -0.49 -15.30
N VAL A 4 30.63 -1.79 -15.55
CA VAL A 4 30.06 -2.86 -14.72
C VAL A 4 30.73 -2.88 -13.33
N GLY A 5 29.92 -2.65 -12.30
CA GLY A 5 30.39 -2.50 -10.92
C GLY A 5 30.60 -1.04 -10.48
N THR A 6 30.32 -0.08 -11.36
CA THR A 6 30.42 1.35 -11.05
C THR A 6 29.04 1.98 -10.82
N SER A 7 29.01 3.02 -9.99
CA SER A 7 27.79 3.78 -9.69
C SER A 7 27.46 4.75 -10.81
N GLN A 8 26.53 4.37 -11.68
CA GLN A 8 26.03 5.21 -12.76
C GLN A 8 24.66 5.78 -12.40
N ARG A 9 24.41 7.02 -12.80
CA ARG A 9 23.06 7.61 -12.72
C ARG A 9 22.12 6.83 -13.65
N PRO A 10 20.81 6.82 -13.37
CA PRO A 10 19.85 6.28 -14.32
C PRO A 10 20.03 6.91 -15.70
N HIS A 11 20.05 6.07 -16.74
CA HIS A 11 20.25 6.50 -18.13
C HIS A 11 19.21 7.55 -18.58
N ASP A 12 17.98 7.43 -18.08
CA ASP A 12 16.87 8.35 -18.33
C ASP A 12 16.68 9.44 -17.25
N TRP A 13 17.71 9.70 -16.43
CA TRP A 13 17.63 10.62 -15.29
C TRP A 13 17.16 12.04 -15.67
N ALA A 14 17.71 12.60 -16.75
CA ALA A 14 17.35 13.96 -17.19
C ALA A 14 15.85 14.04 -17.52
N ALA A 15 15.38 13.15 -18.40
CA ALA A 15 13.99 13.09 -18.84
C ALA A 15 13.00 12.82 -17.69
N ARG A 16 13.39 12.02 -16.70
CA ARG A 16 12.55 11.77 -15.51
C ARG A 16 12.45 12.98 -14.60
N THR A 17 13.53 13.75 -14.46
CA THR A 17 13.60 14.86 -13.48
C THR A 17 13.10 16.20 -14.04
N ASP A 18 13.18 16.42 -15.34
CA ASP A 18 12.59 17.59 -16.00
C ASP A 18 11.11 17.41 -16.39
N GLY A 19 10.61 16.17 -16.34
CA GLY A 19 9.23 15.82 -16.66
C GLY A 19 8.97 15.53 -18.14
N SER A 20 10.01 15.31 -18.95
CA SER A 20 9.86 14.97 -20.37
C SER A 20 9.56 13.48 -20.62
N THR A 21 9.80 12.60 -19.65
CA THR A 21 9.38 11.19 -19.73
C THR A 21 7.86 11.09 -19.80
N LEU A 22 7.36 10.43 -20.85
CA LEU A 22 5.92 10.26 -21.07
C LEU A 22 5.41 8.94 -20.47
N PHE A 23 4.36 9.03 -19.66
CA PHE A 23 3.52 7.90 -19.25
C PHE A 23 2.27 7.82 -20.14
N ALA A 24 1.53 6.71 -20.10
CA ALA A 24 0.39 6.51 -21.00
C ALA A 24 -0.69 7.60 -20.87
N ALA A 25 -0.89 8.16 -19.67
CA ALA A 25 -1.82 9.27 -19.42
C ALA A 25 -1.34 10.63 -19.97
N ASP A 26 -0.05 10.76 -20.30
CA ASP A 26 0.53 12.02 -20.79
C ASP A 26 0.37 12.20 -22.29
N LEU A 27 0.07 11.11 -23.01
CA LEU A 27 -0.13 11.13 -24.45
C LEU A 27 -1.29 12.06 -24.83
N ARG A 28 -1.01 13.08 -25.66
CA ARG A 28 -1.98 14.06 -26.14
C ARG A 28 -2.46 13.68 -27.54
N VAL A 29 -3.26 12.62 -27.62
CA VAL A 29 -3.88 12.15 -28.88
C VAL A 29 -5.40 12.35 -28.85
N PRO A 30 -6.07 12.58 -29.99
CA PRO A 30 -7.53 12.57 -30.07
C PRO A 30 -8.10 11.17 -29.78
N ALA A 31 -8.39 10.90 -28.51
CA ALA A 31 -8.90 9.62 -28.03
C ALA A 31 -10.25 9.77 -27.32
N LEU A 32 -11.05 8.71 -27.34
CA LEU A 32 -12.20 8.55 -26.47
C LEU A 32 -11.75 8.22 -25.05
N HIS A 33 -12.52 8.63 -24.06
CA HIS A 33 -12.31 8.30 -22.66
C HIS A 33 -13.22 7.15 -22.24
N ALA A 34 -12.64 6.15 -21.59
CA ALA A 34 -13.38 4.99 -21.13
C ALA A 34 -13.64 4.98 -19.60
N ALA A 35 -14.73 4.33 -19.21
CA ALA A 35 -15.10 4.07 -17.83
C ALA A 35 -15.75 2.68 -17.70
N VAL A 36 -15.65 2.05 -16.51
CA VAL A 36 -16.10 0.67 -16.29
C VAL A 36 -17.22 0.61 -15.26
N LEU A 37 -18.34 -0.02 -15.61
CA LEU A 37 -19.42 -0.35 -14.69
C LEU A 37 -19.02 -1.58 -13.89
N ARG A 38 -19.07 -1.46 -12.55
CA ARG A 38 -18.63 -2.50 -11.61
C ARG A 38 -19.76 -3.02 -10.75
N SER A 39 -19.66 -4.28 -10.37
CA SER A 39 -20.62 -4.95 -9.48
C SER A 39 -20.66 -4.26 -8.11
N PRO A 40 -21.84 -3.89 -7.61
CA PRO A 40 -22.01 -3.45 -6.22
C PRO A 40 -22.20 -4.61 -5.24
N HIS A 41 -22.23 -5.87 -5.73
CA HIS A 41 -22.54 -7.04 -4.93
C HIS A 41 -21.35 -7.99 -4.80
N PRO A 42 -21.11 -8.55 -3.60
CA PRO A 42 -20.04 -9.53 -3.39
C PRO A 42 -20.37 -10.87 -4.06
N TYR A 43 -21.65 -11.25 -4.19
CA TYR A 43 -22.05 -12.44 -4.94
C TYR A 43 -23.49 -12.33 -5.41
N ALA A 44 -23.74 -12.36 -6.72
CA ALA A 44 -25.08 -12.25 -7.29
C ALA A 44 -25.18 -12.81 -8.71
N ASP A 45 -26.36 -13.28 -9.10
CA ASP A 45 -26.66 -13.55 -10.51
C ASP A 45 -26.99 -12.26 -11.25
N ILE A 46 -26.51 -12.13 -12.49
CA ILE A 46 -26.96 -11.11 -13.43
C ILE A 46 -28.21 -11.66 -14.12
N VAL A 47 -29.38 -11.15 -13.74
CA VAL A 47 -30.69 -11.58 -14.29
C VAL A 47 -31.00 -10.85 -15.59
N ALA A 48 -30.61 -9.57 -15.69
CA ALA A 48 -30.75 -8.77 -16.90
C ALA A 48 -29.71 -7.63 -16.91
N LEU A 49 -29.25 -7.26 -18.10
CA LEU A 49 -28.35 -6.14 -18.36
C LEU A 49 -28.87 -5.39 -19.60
N ASP A 50 -29.15 -4.11 -19.44
CA ASP A 50 -29.68 -3.22 -20.48
C ASP A 50 -28.80 -1.96 -20.61
N THR A 51 -28.16 -1.83 -21.77
CA THR A 51 -27.26 -0.73 -22.15
C THR A 51 -27.91 0.29 -23.08
N THR A 52 -29.15 0.06 -23.52
CA THR A 52 -29.78 0.81 -24.63
C THR A 52 -29.88 2.31 -24.40
N ARG A 53 -30.08 2.73 -23.14
CA ARG A 53 -30.11 4.17 -22.79
C ARG A 53 -28.72 4.79 -22.88
N ALA A 54 -27.69 4.10 -22.39
CA ALA A 54 -26.31 4.58 -22.41
C ALA A 54 -25.81 4.75 -23.84
N GLU A 55 -26.10 3.77 -24.71
CA GLU A 55 -25.74 3.80 -26.14
C GLU A 55 -26.33 4.98 -26.91
N ARG A 56 -27.46 5.54 -26.45
CA ARG A 56 -28.13 6.69 -27.09
C ARG A 56 -27.72 8.05 -26.52
N MET A 57 -26.86 8.08 -25.50
CA MET A 57 -26.47 9.33 -24.86
C MET A 57 -25.50 10.13 -25.74
N PRO A 58 -25.63 11.47 -25.79
CA PRO A 58 -24.71 12.31 -26.55
C PRO A 58 -23.24 12.11 -26.14
N GLY A 59 -22.39 11.89 -27.14
CA GLY A 59 -20.94 11.67 -26.97
C GLY A 59 -20.54 10.24 -26.61
N VAL A 60 -21.46 9.32 -26.38
CA VAL A 60 -21.14 7.89 -26.22
C VAL A 60 -20.91 7.27 -27.59
N VAL A 61 -19.79 6.55 -27.77
CA VAL A 61 -19.42 5.96 -29.05
C VAL A 61 -19.47 4.43 -29.01
N ALA A 62 -19.02 3.82 -27.91
CA ALA A 62 -19.05 2.37 -27.75
C ALA A 62 -19.43 1.96 -26.33
N VAL A 63 -20.20 0.88 -26.22
CA VAL A 63 -20.52 0.19 -24.97
C VAL A 63 -20.24 -1.30 -25.16
N ILE A 64 -19.46 -1.93 -24.29
CA ILE A 64 -19.18 -3.36 -24.31
C ILE A 64 -19.72 -4.08 -23.08
N THR A 65 -20.12 -5.32 -23.26
CA THR A 65 -20.63 -6.27 -22.27
C THR A 65 -19.97 -7.63 -22.47
N SER A 66 -20.28 -8.63 -21.64
CA SER A 66 -19.81 -10.00 -21.87
C SER A 66 -20.25 -10.58 -23.23
N ARG A 67 -21.22 -9.97 -23.94
CA ARG A 67 -21.67 -10.42 -25.27
C ARG A 67 -20.69 -10.09 -26.38
N ASP A 68 -19.79 -9.15 -26.14
CA ASP A 68 -18.76 -8.71 -27.10
C ASP A 68 -17.51 -9.62 -27.07
N PHE A 69 -17.54 -10.69 -26.26
CA PHE A 69 -16.47 -11.69 -26.14
C PHE A 69 -17.03 -13.10 -26.34
N ALA A 70 -16.18 -14.04 -26.78
CA ALA A 70 -16.57 -15.44 -26.94
C ALA A 70 -17.14 -16.04 -25.61
N PRO A 71 -18.14 -16.94 -25.67
CA PRO A 71 -18.81 -17.47 -24.48
C PRO A 71 -17.91 -18.07 -23.41
N ASP A 72 -16.83 -18.71 -23.84
CA ASP A 72 -15.81 -19.42 -23.07
C ASP A 72 -14.50 -18.61 -22.92
N ALA A 73 -14.47 -17.35 -23.39
CA ALA A 73 -13.31 -16.47 -23.25
C ALA A 73 -13.00 -16.22 -21.77
N VAL A 74 -11.83 -16.68 -21.34
CA VAL A 74 -11.26 -16.44 -20.01
C VAL A 74 -9.79 -16.08 -20.15
N TYR A 75 -9.29 -15.29 -19.19
CA TYR A 75 -7.86 -15.05 -19.07
C TYR A 75 -7.10 -16.37 -18.87
N VAL A 76 -6.00 -16.53 -19.59
CA VAL A 76 -5.16 -17.73 -19.57
C VAL A 76 -4.44 -17.84 -18.23
N HIS A 77 -3.65 -16.82 -17.86
CA HIS A 77 -2.84 -16.76 -16.65
C HIS A 77 -2.01 -18.05 -16.38
N ARG A 78 -2.50 -18.95 -15.51
CA ARG A 78 -1.87 -20.25 -15.19
C ARG A 78 -2.25 -21.39 -16.14
N GLY A 79 -3.09 -21.15 -17.14
CA GLY A 79 -3.59 -22.14 -18.08
C GLY A 79 -4.68 -23.05 -17.50
N ALA A 80 -5.35 -23.79 -18.38
CA ALA A 80 -6.37 -24.75 -17.98
C ALA A 80 -5.77 -25.87 -17.10
N PRO A 81 -6.50 -26.38 -16.09
CA PRO A 81 -7.88 -26.05 -15.72
C PRO A 81 -8.02 -24.86 -14.74
N LEU A 82 -6.95 -24.07 -14.51
CA LEU A 82 -6.94 -23.00 -13.51
C LEU A 82 -7.41 -21.63 -14.02
N SER A 83 -7.54 -21.47 -15.34
CA SER A 83 -8.14 -20.29 -16.00
C SER A 83 -9.64 -20.21 -15.71
N ASP A 84 -10.09 -19.17 -15.00
CA ASP A 84 -11.48 -19.10 -14.50
C ASP A 84 -12.14 -17.72 -14.58
N ARG A 85 -11.45 -16.68 -15.05
CA ARG A 85 -11.94 -15.29 -15.04
C ARG A 85 -12.32 -14.80 -16.44
N PRO A 86 -13.57 -14.36 -16.66
CA PRO A 86 -13.97 -13.69 -17.91
C PRO A 86 -13.58 -12.20 -17.90
N PRO A 87 -13.44 -11.54 -19.07
CA PRO A 87 -13.14 -10.10 -19.19
C PRO A 87 -14.22 -9.20 -18.56
N LEU A 88 -15.48 -9.56 -18.76
CA LEU A 88 -16.65 -8.93 -18.16
C LEU A 88 -17.54 -10.02 -17.56
N ALA A 89 -18.15 -9.74 -16.41
CA ALA A 89 -18.96 -10.71 -15.68
C ALA A 89 -20.09 -11.29 -16.55
N ARG A 90 -20.05 -12.61 -16.75
CA ARG A 90 -21.06 -13.36 -17.51
C ARG A 90 -21.95 -14.15 -16.56
N GLY A 91 -23.22 -13.77 -16.47
CA GLY A 91 -24.26 -14.47 -15.69
C GLY A 91 -24.12 -14.37 -14.16
N THR A 92 -22.93 -14.19 -13.61
CA THR A 92 -22.69 -14.09 -12.16
C THR A 92 -21.55 -13.13 -11.86
N VAL A 93 -21.72 -12.31 -10.83
CA VAL A 93 -20.67 -11.51 -10.19
C VAL A 93 -20.26 -12.17 -8.87
N ARG A 94 -18.96 -12.17 -8.55
CA ARG A 94 -18.33 -12.89 -7.43
C ARG A 94 -17.52 -12.02 -6.46
N HIS A 95 -17.49 -10.72 -6.68
CA HIS A 95 -16.97 -9.74 -5.73
C HIS A 95 -17.52 -8.35 -6.03
N VAL A 96 -17.48 -7.46 -5.03
CA VAL A 96 -17.71 -6.02 -5.25
C VAL A 96 -16.53 -5.48 -6.06
N GLY A 97 -16.80 -4.70 -7.11
CA GLY A 97 -15.77 -4.16 -8.01
C GLY A 97 -15.58 -4.92 -9.32
N GLN A 98 -16.15 -6.13 -9.45
CA GLN A 98 -16.03 -6.93 -10.68
C GLN A 98 -16.61 -6.19 -11.88
N GLU A 99 -15.91 -6.21 -13.01
CA GLU A 99 -16.29 -5.57 -14.26
C GLU A 99 -17.58 -6.20 -14.83
N VAL A 100 -18.56 -5.38 -15.23
CA VAL A 100 -19.85 -5.83 -15.77
C VAL A 100 -20.07 -5.31 -17.19
N ALA A 101 -19.73 -4.04 -17.43
CA ALA A 101 -19.77 -3.39 -18.73
C ALA A 101 -18.72 -2.27 -18.78
N ALA A 102 -18.35 -1.80 -19.97
CA ALA A 102 -17.48 -0.63 -20.12
C ALA A 102 -18.01 0.28 -21.25
N VAL A 103 -17.74 1.58 -21.14
CA VAL A 103 -18.20 2.61 -22.08
C VAL A 103 -17.02 3.44 -22.53
N ALA A 104 -16.97 3.81 -23.82
CA ALA A 104 -16.10 4.84 -24.37
C ALA A 104 -16.94 6.03 -24.90
N ALA A 105 -16.54 7.24 -24.52
CA ALA A 105 -17.22 8.48 -24.89
C ALA A 105 -16.23 9.62 -25.20
N GLU A 106 -16.68 10.72 -25.79
CA GLU A 106 -15.83 11.88 -26.15
C GLU A 106 -15.15 12.52 -24.93
N THR A 107 -15.74 12.40 -23.75
CA THR A 107 -15.15 12.87 -22.49
C THR A 107 -15.37 11.86 -21.38
N TYR A 108 -14.48 11.88 -20.39
CA TYR A 108 -14.60 11.01 -19.21
C TYR A 108 -15.92 11.24 -18.45
N VAL A 109 -16.38 12.50 -18.35
CA VAL A 109 -17.65 12.83 -17.68
C VAL A 109 -18.84 12.21 -18.40
N GLN A 110 -18.85 12.21 -19.73
CA GLN A 110 -19.88 11.53 -20.52
C GLN A 110 -19.83 10.01 -20.34
N ALA A 111 -18.63 9.41 -20.27
CA ALA A 111 -18.48 7.97 -20.02
C ALA A 111 -19.08 7.59 -18.66
N VAL A 112 -18.77 8.34 -17.59
CA VAL A 112 -19.33 8.12 -16.24
C VAL A 112 -20.85 8.31 -16.22
N ALA A 113 -21.37 9.35 -16.87
CA ALA A 113 -22.82 9.58 -16.98
C ALA A 113 -23.53 8.42 -17.70
N ALA A 114 -22.90 7.85 -18.72
CA ALA A 114 -23.41 6.70 -19.45
C ALA A 114 -23.43 5.42 -18.60
N LEU A 115 -22.43 5.18 -17.74
CA LEU A 115 -22.46 4.06 -16.80
C LEU A 115 -23.70 4.11 -15.89
N ALA A 116 -24.07 5.30 -15.40
CA ALA A 116 -25.25 5.48 -14.56
C ALA A 116 -26.58 5.23 -15.30
N ALA A 117 -26.57 5.27 -16.64
CA ALA A 117 -27.74 4.96 -17.47
C ALA A 117 -27.92 3.46 -17.75
N ILE A 118 -26.88 2.64 -17.53
CA ILE A 118 -26.95 1.18 -17.68
C ILE A 118 -27.78 0.58 -16.55
N ARG A 119 -28.76 -0.26 -16.89
CA ARG A 119 -29.60 -0.94 -15.91
C ARG A 119 -29.19 -2.40 -15.77
N VAL A 120 -28.79 -2.77 -14.56
CA VAL A 120 -28.47 -4.17 -14.21
C VAL A 120 -29.42 -4.68 -13.13
N ARG A 121 -30.06 -5.82 -13.38
CA ARG A 121 -30.89 -6.51 -12.40
C ARG A 121 -30.12 -7.69 -11.80
N TYR A 122 -29.84 -7.60 -10.51
CA TYR A 122 -29.15 -8.66 -9.77
C TYR A 122 -30.10 -9.51 -8.93
N ARG A 123 -29.74 -10.78 -8.73
CA ARG A 123 -30.29 -11.63 -7.67
C ARG A 123 -29.16 -11.96 -6.68
N PRO A 124 -29.05 -11.22 -5.55
CA PRO A 124 -27.99 -11.44 -4.56
C PRO A 124 -28.01 -12.86 -3.98
N ARG A 125 -26.83 -13.36 -3.65
CA ARG A 125 -26.59 -14.67 -3.01
C ARG A 125 -25.82 -14.47 -1.70
N LYS A 126 -25.90 -15.46 -0.80
CA LYS A 126 -25.04 -15.47 0.40
C LYS A 126 -23.58 -15.60 -0.04
N ALA A 127 -22.78 -14.60 0.30
CA ALA A 127 -21.37 -14.50 -0.07
C ALA A 127 -20.49 -14.91 1.13
N PRO A 128 -19.59 -15.91 0.98
CA PRO A 128 -18.55 -16.15 1.98
C PRO A 128 -17.43 -15.10 1.83
N LEU A 129 -17.28 -14.18 2.78
CA LEU A 129 -16.37 -13.04 2.70
C LEU A 129 -15.03 -13.27 3.41
N THR A 130 -14.93 -14.33 4.23
CA THR A 130 -13.70 -14.69 4.95
C THR A 130 -13.32 -16.13 4.68
N VAL A 131 -12.04 -16.46 4.90
CA VAL A 131 -11.52 -17.83 4.84
C VAL A 131 -12.34 -18.80 5.72
N ALA A 132 -12.71 -18.36 6.93
CA ALA A 132 -13.53 -19.15 7.85
C ALA A 132 -14.95 -19.38 7.32
N GLU A 133 -15.59 -18.36 6.74
CA GLU A 133 -16.92 -18.50 6.14
C GLU A 133 -16.91 -19.36 4.87
N ALA A 134 -15.85 -19.28 4.07
CA ALA A 134 -15.71 -20.02 2.81
C ALA A 134 -15.53 -21.52 3.02
N THR A 135 -14.85 -21.90 4.11
CA THR A 135 -14.54 -23.30 4.46
C THR A 135 -15.53 -23.93 5.45
N ALA A 136 -16.49 -23.15 5.96
CA ALA A 136 -17.50 -23.68 6.89
C ALA A 136 -18.37 -24.79 6.26
N PRO A 137 -18.85 -25.77 7.05
CA PRO A 137 -19.81 -26.75 6.58
C PRO A 137 -21.05 -26.09 5.97
N GLY A 138 -21.44 -26.49 4.75
CA GLY A 138 -22.57 -25.90 4.03
C GLY A 138 -22.33 -24.49 3.48
N ALA A 139 -21.07 -24.01 3.47
CA ALA A 139 -20.71 -22.76 2.79
C ALA A 139 -21.19 -22.78 1.33
N ARG A 140 -21.71 -21.64 0.87
CA ARG A 140 -22.12 -21.49 -0.52
C ARG A 140 -20.85 -21.51 -1.39
N ARG A 141 -20.83 -22.39 -2.40
CA ARG A 141 -19.75 -22.48 -3.38
C ARG A 141 -19.79 -21.29 -4.34
N LEU A 142 -18.63 -20.66 -4.57
CA LEU A 142 -18.45 -19.62 -5.60
C LEU A 142 -18.20 -20.22 -6.99
N HIS A 143 -17.52 -21.36 -7.01
CA HIS A 143 -17.17 -22.14 -8.19
C HIS A 143 -17.35 -23.63 -7.90
N GLU A 144 -17.55 -24.39 -8.97
CA GLU A 144 -17.41 -25.85 -8.93
C GLU A 144 -15.92 -26.18 -9.06
N ARG A 145 -15.25 -26.42 -7.92
CA ARG A 145 -13.82 -26.76 -7.86
C ARG A 145 -13.63 -28.27 -7.83
N THR A 146 -12.50 -28.74 -8.37
CA THR A 146 -12.17 -30.17 -8.49
C THR A 146 -11.68 -30.81 -7.20
N THR A 147 -11.29 -30.02 -6.20
CA THR A 147 -10.77 -30.51 -4.90
C THR A 147 -11.83 -31.20 -4.04
N GLY A 148 -13.12 -30.97 -4.33
CA GLY A 148 -14.25 -31.47 -3.52
C GLY A 148 -14.48 -30.70 -2.21
N GLU A 149 -13.44 -30.10 -1.63
CA GLU A 149 -13.56 -29.23 -0.44
C GLU A 149 -14.37 -27.95 -0.77
N PRO A 150 -15.20 -27.41 0.15
CA PRO A 150 -15.93 -26.17 -0.07
C PRO A 150 -14.98 -24.99 -0.34
N ASN A 151 -15.14 -24.37 -1.51
CA ASN A 151 -14.38 -23.18 -1.93
C ASN A 151 -12.85 -23.33 -1.92
N VAL A 152 -12.29 -24.55 -1.91
CA VAL A 152 -10.83 -24.72 -2.05
C VAL A 152 -10.51 -24.89 -3.53
N SER A 153 -9.83 -23.92 -4.15
CA SER A 153 -9.43 -24.05 -5.55
C SER A 153 -8.22 -24.96 -5.75
N VAL A 154 -7.26 -24.92 -4.82
CA VAL A 154 -6.04 -25.73 -4.90
C VAL A 154 -5.67 -26.22 -3.50
N LEU A 155 -5.41 -27.52 -3.37
CA LEU A 155 -4.78 -28.12 -2.21
C LEU A 155 -3.37 -28.55 -2.60
N PHE A 156 -2.38 -28.06 -1.88
CA PHE A 156 -0.98 -28.48 -2.00
C PHE A 156 -0.57 -29.14 -0.69
N ALA A 157 -0.45 -30.47 -0.70
CA ALA A 157 0.03 -31.25 0.43
C ALA A 157 1.31 -31.98 0.00
N THR A 158 2.40 -31.81 0.75
CA THR A 158 3.67 -32.46 0.45
C THR A 158 4.49 -32.68 1.71
N GLU A 159 5.35 -33.70 1.65
CA GLU A 159 6.38 -33.97 2.64
C GLU A 159 7.74 -33.94 1.93
N TRP A 160 8.71 -33.26 2.52
CA TRP A 160 10.09 -33.18 2.03
C TRP A 160 11.07 -33.62 3.12
N GLY A 161 12.18 -34.23 2.71
CA GLY A 161 13.20 -34.73 3.63
C GLY A 161 12.74 -35.95 4.44
N ASP A 162 13.29 -36.11 5.64
CA ASP A 162 12.93 -37.16 6.59
C ASP A 162 12.21 -36.55 7.80
N ALA A 163 10.89 -36.41 7.69
CA ALA A 163 10.08 -35.85 8.76
C ALA A 163 10.10 -36.74 10.02
N ALA A 164 10.29 -38.05 9.89
CA ALA A 164 10.36 -38.97 11.03
C ALA A 164 11.65 -38.75 11.83
N ALA A 165 12.79 -38.61 11.16
CA ALA A 165 14.05 -38.22 11.79
C ALA A 165 13.96 -36.84 12.45
N GLY A 166 13.35 -35.87 11.77
CA GLY A 166 13.12 -34.53 12.33
C GLY A 166 12.32 -34.58 13.63
N ARG A 167 11.26 -35.40 13.72
CA ARG A 167 10.49 -35.62 14.96
C ARG A 167 11.33 -36.29 16.05
N ALA A 168 12.20 -37.23 15.70
CA ALA A 168 13.03 -37.95 16.66
C ALA A 168 14.16 -37.08 17.23
N HIS A 169 14.73 -36.18 16.42
CA HIS A 169 15.78 -35.25 16.83
C HIS A 169 15.25 -34.03 17.58
N ALA A 170 14.00 -33.66 17.36
CA ALA A 170 13.37 -32.54 18.06
C ALA A 170 13.40 -32.71 19.60
N ARG A 171 13.72 -31.63 20.30
CA ARG A 171 13.70 -31.53 21.77
C ARG A 171 12.79 -30.41 22.24
N THR A 172 12.79 -29.29 21.52
CA THR A 172 11.92 -28.13 21.76
C THR A 172 11.11 -27.81 20.51
N ALA A 173 9.87 -27.36 20.67
CA ALA A 173 9.04 -26.91 19.57
C ALA A 173 8.19 -25.70 19.96
N VAL A 174 8.03 -24.76 19.04
CA VAL A 174 7.13 -23.60 19.16
C VAL A 174 6.05 -23.70 18.09
N GLU A 175 4.85 -23.19 18.37
CA GLU A 175 3.78 -23.17 17.39
C GLU A 175 2.88 -21.94 17.52
N GLY A 176 2.29 -21.52 16.40
CA GLY A 176 1.43 -20.35 16.34
C GLY A 176 0.78 -20.16 14.98
N ARG A 177 -0.35 -19.44 14.98
CA ARG A 177 -1.00 -18.93 13.77
C ARG A 177 -0.53 -17.49 13.54
N PHE A 178 0.03 -17.22 12.38
CA PHE A 178 0.47 -15.91 11.95
C PHE A 178 -0.40 -15.40 10.80
N VAL A 179 -0.64 -14.11 10.77
CA VAL A 179 -1.48 -13.46 9.75
C VAL A 179 -0.72 -12.34 9.09
N TYR A 180 -0.58 -12.44 7.77
CA TYR A 180 -0.07 -11.37 6.93
C TYR A 180 -1.24 -10.77 6.13
N PRO A 181 -1.51 -9.45 6.24
CA PRO A 181 -2.69 -8.83 5.66
C PRO A 181 -2.63 -8.74 4.14
N SER A 182 -3.77 -8.47 3.53
CA SER A 182 -3.83 -8.06 2.12
C SER A 182 -3.42 -6.58 2.02
N VAL A 183 -2.46 -6.28 1.14
CA VAL A 183 -1.92 -4.93 0.91
C VAL A 183 -1.93 -4.59 -0.58
N SER A 184 -2.07 -3.32 -0.92
CA SER A 184 -1.99 -2.82 -2.30
C SER A 184 -0.57 -2.42 -2.67
N HIS A 185 -0.22 -2.53 -3.94
CA HIS A 185 1.08 -2.09 -4.49
C HIS A 185 1.27 -0.59 -4.37
N ALA A 186 0.17 0.16 -4.35
CA ALA A 186 0.15 1.62 -4.24
C ALA A 186 1.03 2.34 -5.28
N CYS A 187 1.23 1.77 -6.48
CA CYS A 187 1.97 2.37 -7.59
C CYS A 187 1.51 3.82 -7.83
N MET A 188 2.44 4.77 -7.93
CA MET A 188 2.08 6.19 -8.02
C MET A 188 1.34 6.51 -9.33
N GLU A 189 1.75 5.90 -10.44
CA GLU A 189 0.96 5.83 -11.66
C GLU A 189 -0.10 4.73 -11.53
N THR A 190 -1.38 5.09 -11.67
CA THR A 190 -2.48 4.13 -11.76
C THR A 190 -2.46 3.39 -13.09
N ASN A 191 -3.04 2.19 -13.12
CA ASN A 191 -3.17 1.40 -14.32
C ASN A 191 -3.87 2.18 -15.44
N THR A 192 -3.16 2.35 -16.56
CA THR A 192 -3.60 3.18 -17.69
C THR A 192 -3.22 2.53 -19.03
N THR A 193 -4.16 2.51 -19.96
CA THR A 193 -3.95 2.03 -21.33
C THR A 193 -4.57 2.99 -22.33
N LEU A 194 -3.79 3.36 -23.34
CA LEU A 194 -4.28 3.88 -24.61
C LEU A 194 -4.21 2.74 -25.63
N ALA A 195 -5.34 2.42 -26.26
CA ALA A 195 -5.43 1.42 -27.31
C ALA A 195 -5.89 2.04 -28.64
N ARG A 196 -5.30 1.62 -29.75
CA ARG A 196 -5.71 1.99 -31.12
C ARG A 196 -5.96 0.72 -31.93
N TRP A 197 -7.15 0.59 -32.49
CA TRP A 197 -7.48 -0.47 -33.45
C TRP A 197 -7.18 0.01 -34.86
N ASP A 198 -6.62 -0.87 -35.69
CA ASP A 198 -6.41 -0.67 -37.11
C ASP A 198 -7.21 -1.73 -37.88
N ASP A 199 -8.30 -1.30 -38.51
CA ASP A 199 -9.24 -2.22 -39.17
C ASP A 199 -8.68 -2.80 -40.47
N ASP A 200 -7.82 -2.05 -41.17
CA ASP A 200 -7.22 -2.47 -42.43
C ASP A 200 -6.12 -3.53 -42.19
N ALA A 201 -5.30 -3.33 -41.16
CA ALA A 201 -4.25 -4.27 -40.77
C ALA A 201 -4.78 -5.42 -39.88
N GLY A 202 -5.93 -5.26 -39.25
CA GLY A 202 -6.46 -6.19 -38.25
C GLY A 202 -5.59 -6.26 -37.00
N THR A 203 -4.94 -5.16 -36.61
CA THR A 203 -4.01 -5.08 -35.48
C THR A 203 -4.50 -4.13 -34.40
N VAL A 204 -3.99 -4.30 -33.18
CA VAL A 204 -4.21 -3.37 -32.06
C VAL A 204 -2.88 -2.88 -31.52
N GLU A 205 -2.72 -1.57 -31.44
CA GLU A 205 -1.58 -0.93 -30.79
C GLU A 205 -1.92 -0.52 -29.36
N LEU A 206 -1.00 -0.78 -28.43
CA LEU A 206 -1.14 -0.51 -27.00
C LEU A 206 0.02 0.33 -26.47
N TRP A 207 -0.30 1.49 -25.89
CA TRP A 207 0.56 2.21 -24.94
C TRP A 207 -0.01 1.96 -23.55
N THR A 208 0.61 1.07 -22.79
CA THR A 208 0.05 0.60 -21.51
C THR A 208 1.10 0.55 -20.43
N SER A 209 0.71 0.91 -19.20
CA SER A 209 1.57 0.80 -18.03
C SER A 209 1.81 -0.68 -17.69
N THR A 210 2.83 -1.31 -18.27
CA THR A 210 3.13 -2.75 -18.09
C THR A 210 4.61 -3.02 -17.88
N GLN A 211 4.91 -4.02 -17.05
CA GLN A 211 6.26 -4.57 -16.84
C GLN A 211 6.59 -5.70 -17.84
N ALA A 212 5.57 -6.29 -18.46
CA ALA A 212 5.69 -7.53 -19.20
C ALA A 212 4.75 -7.59 -20.41
N PRO A 213 5.09 -6.88 -21.51
CA PRO A 213 4.27 -6.76 -22.71
C PRO A 213 3.81 -8.11 -23.26
N TRP A 214 4.71 -9.11 -23.31
CA TRP A 214 4.38 -10.42 -23.84
C TRP A 214 3.20 -11.10 -23.14
N PHE A 215 3.13 -11.02 -21.79
CA PHE A 215 2.00 -11.59 -21.04
C PHE A 215 0.72 -10.82 -21.30
N ILE A 216 0.79 -9.50 -21.51
CA ILE A 216 -0.40 -8.71 -21.89
C ILE A 216 -0.87 -9.13 -23.28
N GLY A 217 0.07 -9.25 -24.23
CA GLY A 217 -0.21 -9.65 -25.61
C GLY A 217 -0.93 -10.99 -25.67
N LYS A 218 -0.44 -11.98 -24.91
CA LYS A 218 -1.06 -13.31 -24.79
C LYS A 218 -2.53 -13.26 -24.34
N GLU A 219 -2.85 -12.37 -23.40
CA GLU A 219 -4.19 -12.28 -22.83
C GLU A 219 -5.12 -11.49 -23.77
N VAL A 220 -4.64 -10.38 -24.34
CA VAL A 220 -5.39 -9.57 -25.31
C VAL A 220 -5.69 -10.39 -26.57
N SER A 221 -4.70 -11.10 -27.11
CA SER A 221 -4.85 -11.90 -28.32
C SER A 221 -5.86 -13.05 -28.09
N GLN A 222 -5.74 -13.79 -26.99
CA GLN A 222 -6.67 -14.84 -26.59
C GLN A 222 -8.12 -14.31 -26.50
N LEU A 223 -8.32 -13.17 -25.85
CA LEU A 223 -9.66 -12.67 -25.53
C LEU A 223 -10.35 -11.97 -26.71
N LEU A 224 -9.58 -11.45 -27.67
CA LEU A 224 -10.09 -10.80 -28.86
C LEU A 224 -10.07 -11.68 -30.12
N GLY A 225 -9.53 -12.90 -30.01
CA GLY A 225 -9.39 -13.83 -31.13
C GLY A 225 -8.39 -13.32 -32.18
N LEU A 226 -7.26 -12.81 -31.72
CA LEU A 226 -6.14 -12.35 -32.55
C LEU A 226 -4.95 -13.31 -32.40
N GLU A 227 -4.06 -13.28 -33.37
CA GLU A 227 -2.70 -13.80 -33.22
C GLU A 227 -1.87 -12.87 -32.30
N HIS A 228 -0.80 -13.40 -31.71
CA HIS A 228 0.00 -12.66 -30.73
C HIS A 228 0.70 -11.43 -31.35
N ASP A 229 1.19 -11.56 -32.57
CA ASP A 229 1.85 -10.50 -33.35
C ASP A 229 0.91 -9.40 -33.85
N GLN A 230 -0.41 -9.65 -33.85
CA GLN A 230 -1.42 -8.63 -34.11
C GLN A 230 -1.64 -7.68 -32.92
N VAL A 231 -1.05 -7.97 -31.75
CA VAL A 231 -1.07 -7.09 -30.58
C VAL A 231 0.28 -6.38 -30.47
N ILE A 232 0.32 -5.15 -30.94
CA ILE A 232 1.53 -4.34 -31.03
C ILE A 232 1.67 -3.47 -29.78
N PHE A 233 2.83 -3.54 -29.14
CA PHE A 233 3.18 -2.67 -28.02
C PHE A 233 4.05 -1.52 -28.51
N ARG A 234 3.81 -0.34 -27.95
CA ARG A 234 4.60 0.86 -28.22
C ARG A 234 5.29 1.32 -26.95
N GLU A 235 6.52 1.82 -27.10
CA GLU A 235 7.32 2.26 -25.98
C GLU A 235 6.61 3.37 -25.18
N ILE A 236 6.51 3.15 -23.87
CA ILE A 236 5.99 4.12 -22.90
C ILE A 236 6.59 3.83 -21.52
N ALA A 237 6.78 4.86 -20.71
CA ALA A 237 7.28 4.69 -19.35
C ALA A 237 6.25 4.04 -18.43
N THR A 238 6.73 3.31 -17.40
CA THR A 238 5.89 2.67 -16.38
C THR A 238 6.22 3.20 -14.99
N GLY A 239 5.24 3.84 -14.33
CA GLY A 239 5.38 4.53 -13.04
C GLY A 239 5.25 3.60 -11.83
N GLY A 240 6.16 2.62 -11.74
CA GLY A 240 6.14 1.56 -10.75
C GLY A 240 5.15 0.45 -11.10
N GLY A 241 5.48 -0.79 -10.73
CA GLY A 241 4.64 -1.97 -10.99
C GLY A 241 4.59 -2.96 -9.83
N PHE A 242 5.74 -3.34 -9.27
CA PHE A 242 5.84 -4.19 -8.07
C PHE A 242 5.07 -5.53 -8.15
N GLY A 243 4.75 -6.00 -9.36
CA GLY A 243 3.93 -7.19 -9.62
C GLY A 243 2.54 -6.88 -10.20
N SER A 244 1.94 -5.73 -9.87
CA SER A 244 0.58 -5.36 -10.32
C SER A 244 0.45 -5.23 -11.84
N LYS A 245 1.56 -4.87 -12.49
CA LYS A 245 1.68 -4.62 -13.92
C LYS A 245 2.47 -5.74 -14.64
N SER A 246 2.60 -6.91 -14.02
CA SER A 246 3.38 -8.04 -14.58
C SER A 246 2.54 -9.09 -15.33
N LYS A 247 1.21 -9.05 -15.17
CA LYS A 247 0.23 -9.81 -15.95
C LYS A 247 -0.92 -8.89 -16.32
N ALA A 248 -1.72 -9.30 -17.30
CA ALA A 248 -2.87 -8.52 -17.72
C ALA A 248 -3.80 -8.22 -16.55
N SER A 249 -4.04 -6.94 -16.37
CA SER A 249 -5.20 -6.48 -15.65
C SER A 249 -6.38 -6.36 -16.63
N GLU A 250 -7.54 -5.97 -16.13
CA GLU A 250 -8.73 -5.92 -16.95
C GLU A 250 -8.71 -4.72 -17.91
N HIS A 251 -7.97 -3.66 -17.57
CA HIS A 251 -8.00 -2.40 -18.32
C HIS A 251 -7.41 -2.53 -19.74
N GLU A 252 -6.38 -3.34 -19.94
CA GLU A 252 -5.73 -3.50 -21.24
C GLU A 252 -6.69 -4.13 -22.26
N VAL A 253 -7.37 -5.21 -21.87
CA VAL A 253 -8.34 -5.91 -22.72
C VAL A 253 -9.57 -5.05 -22.97
N LEU A 254 -10.07 -4.34 -21.94
CA LEU A 254 -11.25 -3.50 -22.09
C LEU A 254 -10.98 -2.29 -22.99
N ALA A 255 -9.80 -1.67 -22.88
CA ALA A 255 -9.39 -0.57 -23.77
C ALA A 255 -9.28 -1.07 -25.22
N ALA A 256 -8.63 -2.21 -25.45
CA ALA A 256 -8.50 -2.81 -26.78
C ALA A 256 -9.87 -3.18 -27.40
N ALA A 257 -10.76 -3.80 -26.63
CA ALA A 257 -12.11 -4.16 -27.07
C ALA A 257 -12.96 -2.91 -27.40
N LEU A 258 -12.87 -1.86 -26.59
CA LEU A 258 -13.55 -0.59 -26.86
C LEU A 258 -12.98 0.10 -28.09
N ALA A 259 -11.65 0.11 -28.27
CA ALA A 259 -10.99 0.71 -29.43
C ALA A 259 -11.43 0.00 -30.73
N ARG A 260 -11.48 -1.34 -30.71
CA ARG A 260 -12.00 -2.14 -31.83
C ARG A 260 -13.47 -1.85 -32.13
N LYS A 261 -14.32 -1.77 -31.10
CA LYS A 261 -15.75 -1.49 -31.30
C LYS A 261 -16.02 -0.05 -31.76
N ALA A 262 -15.24 0.91 -31.29
CA ALA A 262 -15.38 2.32 -31.64
C ALA A 262 -14.69 2.71 -32.96
N ASN A 263 -13.76 1.87 -33.44
CA ASN A 263 -12.81 2.17 -34.51
C ASN A 263 -12.10 3.54 -34.32
N ARG A 264 -11.74 3.84 -33.06
CA ARG A 264 -11.10 5.09 -32.62
C ARG A 264 -10.16 4.78 -31.45
N PRO A 265 -9.09 5.56 -31.24
CA PRO A 265 -8.25 5.40 -30.05
C PRO A 265 -9.07 5.57 -28.76
N VAL A 266 -8.81 4.72 -27.76
CA VAL A 266 -9.50 4.72 -26.46
C VAL A 266 -8.47 4.77 -25.33
N LEU A 267 -8.59 5.78 -24.48
CA LEU A 267 -7.86 5.92 -23.22
C LEU A 267 -8.72 5.43 -22.05
N LEU A 268 -8.25 4.37 -21.38
CA LEU A 268 -8.81 3.90 -20.11
C LEU A 268 -7.76 4.10 -19.01
N SER A 269 -8.04 4.98 -18.06
CA SER A 269 -7.19 5.23 -16.89
C SER A 269 -8.00 5.01 -15.62
N LEU A 270 -7.51 4.16 -14.72
CA LEU A 270 -8.16 3.94 -13.43
C LEU A 270 -7.95 5.16 -12.52
N THR A 271 -9.01 5.55 -11.82
CA THR A 271 -8.87 6.45 -10.67
C THR A 271 -8.16 5.74 -9.52
N ARG A 272 -7.58 6.49 -8.56
CA ARG A 272 -6.98 5.89 -7.36
C ARG A 272 -7.95 5.03 -6.54
N GLU A 273 -9.24 5.40 -6.52
CA GLU A 273 -10.28 4.61 -5.85
C GLU A 273 -10.49 3.26 -6.54
N GLU A 274 -10.54 3.24 -7.88
CA GLU A 274 -10.63 2.01 -8.66
C GLU A 274 -9.36 1.17 -8.56
N GLU A 275 -8.19 1.79 -8.55
CA GLU A 275 -6.91 1.12 -8.36
C GLU A 275 -6.87 0.35 -7.04
N LEU A 276 -7.26 1.00 -5.93
CA LEU A 276 -7.30 0.32 -4.62
C LEU A 276 -8.49 -0.62 -4.46
N GLY A 277 -9.63 -0.31 -5.09
CA GLY A 277 -10.90 -1.00 -4.89
C GLY A 277 -11.16 -2.19 -5.81
N ALA A 278 -10.56 -2.21 -7.01
CA ALA A 278 -10.82 -3.24 -8.03
C ALA A 278 -9.55 -3.99 -8.48
N ASN A 279 -8.37 -3.37 -8.39
CA ASN A 279 -7.13 -4.07 -8.75
C ASN A 279 -6.79 -5.19 -7.74
N LYS A 280 -5.89 -6.08 -8.17
CA LYS A 280 -5.53 -7.31 -7.48
C LYS A 280 -4.44 -7.06 -6.42
N PRO A 281 -4.72 -7.16 -5.12
CA PRO A 281 -3.75 -6.87 -4.07
C PRO A 281 -2.85 -8.09 -3.77
N ARG A 282 -1.90 -7.93 -2.83
CA ARG A 282 -1.26 -9.09 -2.20
C ARG A 282 -2.30 -9.98 -1.53
N HIS A 283 -2.10 -11.29 -1.65
CA HIS A 283 -2.88 -12.33 -0.97
C HIS A 283 -2.66 -12.29 0.55
N ARG A 284 -3.77 -12.36 1.30
CA ARG A 284 -3.76 -12.57 2.75
C ARG A 284 -3.44 -14.03 3.06
N PHE A 285 -2.52 -14.29 3.99
CA PHE A 285 -2.15 -15.63 4.43
C PHE A 285 -2.44 -15.79 5.92
N GLU A 286 -3.01 -16.94 6.29
CA GLU A 286 -2.99 -17.45 7.66
C GLU A 286 -2.08 -18.66 7.70
N THR A 287 -0.92 -18.52 8.34
CA THR A 287 0.09 -19.58 8.42
C THR A 287 0.10 -20.12 9.83
N TRP A 288 -0.45 -21.31 10.04
CA TRP A 288 -0.09 -22.09 11.21
C TRP A 288 1.24 -22.76 10.93
N LEU A 289 2.21 -22.55 11.82
CA LEU A 289 3.52 -23.17 11.74
C LEU A 289 3.87 -23.76 13.08
N ARG A 290 4.46 -24.94 13.07
CA ARG A 290 5.20 -25.51 14.18
C ARG A 290 6.64 -25.76 13.72
N THR A 291 7.58 -25.13 14.41
CA THR A 291 9.02 -25.33 14.20
C THR A 291 9.59 -26.06 15.40
N SER A 292 10.30 -27.15 15.12
CA SER A 292 10.98 -27.95 16.14
C SER A 292 12.50 -27.87 15.96
N ALA A 293 13.23 -27.80 17.07
CA ALA A 293 14.69 -27.77 17.11
C ALA A 293 15.23 -28.73 18.18
N ASP A 294 16.51 -29.07 18.07
CA ASP A 294 17.24 -29.80 19.11
C ASP A 294 17.85 -28.85 20.17
N ASP A 295 18.59 -29.42 21.12
CA ASP A 295 19.24 -28.67 22.20
C ASP A 295 20.40 -27.79 21.71
N ASP A 296 20.95 -28.07 20.53
CA ASP A 296 22.00 -27.28 19.88
C ASP A 296 21.43 -26.12 19.06
N GLY A 297 20.10 -25.96 19.02
CA GLY A 297 19.43 -24.92 18.23
C GLY A 297 19.42 -25.20 16.73
N LEU A 298 19.61 -26.44 16.29
CA LEU A 298 19.41 -26.82 14.90
C LEU A 298 17.93 -27.09 14.66
N VAL A 299 17.35 -26.44 13.66
CA VAL A 299 15.98 -26.70 13.24
C VAL A 299 15.91 -28.10 12.66
N ARG A 300 14.94 -28.89 13.12
CA ARG A 300 14.77 -30.30 12.75
C ARG A 300 13.53 -30.53 11.88
N LEU A 301 12.43 -29.86 12.18
CA LEU A 301 11.16 -30.10 11.50
C LEU A 301 10.32 -28.83 11.38
N TYR A 302 9.70 -28.66 10.20
CA TYR A 302 8.56 -27.77 10.00
C TYR A 302 7.28 -28.57 9.79
N GLU A 303 6.19 -28.14 10.42
CA GLU A 303 4.83 -28.61 10.17
C GLU A 303 3.92 -27.39 9.93
N SER A 304 3.12 -27.38 8.87
CA SER A 304 2.32 -26.19 8.53
C SER A 304 0.93 -26.47 7.97
N ASP A 305 -0.01 -25.55 8.27
CA ASP A 305 -1.32 -25.37 7.61
C ASP A 305 -1.38 -23.92 7.13
N ILE A 306 -1.22 -23.71 5.83
CA ILE A 306 -1.23 -22.40 5.18
C ILE A 306 -2.56 -22.19 4.49
N ARG A 307 -3.33 -21.19 4.94
CA ARG A 307 -4.60 -20.82 4.32
C ARG A 307 -4.43 -19.50 3.58
N VAL A 308 -4.61 -19.53 2.27
CA VAL A 308 -4.47 -18.37 1.41
C VAL A 308 -5.85 -17.90 0.98
N ASP A 309 -6.16 -16.64 1.28
CA ASP A 309 -7.34 -15.98 0.72
C ASP A 309 -7.09 -15.69 -0.77
N ASN A 310 -7.70 -16.49 -1.64
CA ASN A 310 -7.59 -16.38 -3.10
C ASN A 310 -8.34 -15.17 -3.65
N GLY A 311 -9.34 -14.68 -2.90
CA GLY A 311 -10.46 -13.94 -3.47
C GLY A 311 -11.25 -14.80 -4.46
N SER A 312 -11.91 -14.15 -5.42
CA SER A 312 -12.96 -14.80 -6.22
C SER A 312 -12.49 -15.52 -7.48
N TYR A 313 -11.21 -15.45 -7.87
CA TYR A 313 -10.65 -16.04 -9.09
C TYR A 313 -9.17 -16.37 -8.91
N ASN A 314 -8.66 -17.37 -9.62
CA ASN A 314 -7.32 -17.89 -9.37
C ASN A 314 -6.18 -16.96 -9.73
N HIS A 315 -6.26 -16.28 -10.88
CA HIS A 315 -5.14 -15.48 -11.41
C HIS A 315 -3.79 -16.25 -11.29
N MET A 316 -2.83 -15.73 -10.51
CA MET A 316 -1.58 -16.42 -10.15
C MET A 316 -1.54 -16.92 -8.69
N GLY A 317 -2.65 -16.86 -7.95
CA GLY A 317 -2.80 -17.37 -6.58
C GLY A 317 -2.25 -18.80 -6.37
N PRO A 318 -2.51 -19.77 -7.27
CA PRO A 318 -1.91 -21.11 -7.16
C PRO A 318 -0.39 -21.11 -7.10
N SER A 319 0.24 -20.21 -7.86
CA SER A 319 1.69 -20.07 -7.88
C SER A 319 2.21 -19.35 -6.64
N VAL A 320 1.54 -18.27 -6.21
CA VAL A 320 1.91 -17.49 -5.01
C VAL A 320 1.85 -18.35 -3.74
N MET A 321 0.78 -19.14 -3.58
CA MET A 321 0.65 -20.09 -2.48
C MET A 321 1.82 -21.08 -2.44
N ARG A 322 2.14 -21.66 -3.61
CA ARG A 322 3.18 -22.68 -3.72
C ARG A 322 4.57 -22.14 -3.42
N VAL A 323 4.91 -20.94 -3.91
CA VAL A 323 6.20 -20.29 -3.58
C VAL A 323 6.30 -19.97 -2.10
N GLY A 324 5.22 -19.51 -1.48
CA GLY A 324 5.13 -19.35 -0.03
C GLY A 324 5.44 -20.66 0.73
N ALA A 325 4.84 -21.79 0.31
CA ALA A 325 5.13 -23.09 0.94
C ALA A 325 6.59 -23.55 0.71
N ILE A 326 7.12 -23.35 -0.50
CA ILE A 326 8.52 -23.70 -0.85
C ILE A 326 9.54 -22.97 0.02
N THR A 327 9.23 -21.75 0.46
CA THR A 327 10.10 -20.94 1.34
C THR A 327 10.52 -21.70 2.61
N LEU A 328 9.62 -22.49 3.22
CA LEU A 328 9.92 -23.25 4.44
C LEU A 328 10.95 -24.36 4.21
N GLY A 329 11.07 -24.86 2.98
CA GLY A 329 12.04 -25.87 2.59
C GLY A 329 13.37 -25.31 2.09
N SER A 330 13.50 -23.99 1.92
CA SER A 330 14.66 -23.37 1.25
C SER A 330 15.45 -22.38 2.10
N MET A 331 14.85 -21.76 3.12
CA MET A 331 15.50 -20.69 3.89
C MET A 331 16.58 -21.21 4.85
N TYR A 332 16.30 -22.33 5.52
CA TYR A 332 17.19 -23.00 6.48
C TYR A 332 17.28 -24.49 6.15
N ARG A 333 18.02 -25.25 6.98
CA ARG A 333 18.31 -26.67 6.76
C ARG A 333 17.65 -27.61 7.79
N PRO A 334 16.31 -27.74 7.81
CA PRO A 334 15.64 -28.77 8.60
C PRO A 334 15.92 -30.18 8.05
N ASP A 335 15.73 -31.20 8.89
CA ASP A 335 15.80 -32.61 8.46
C ASP A 335 14.57 -32.99 7.61
N GLY A 336 13.40 -32.42 7.92
CA GLY A 336 12.17 -32.64 7.16
C GLY A 336 11.15 -31.50 7.26
N ALA A 337 10.15 -31.52 6.37
CA ALA A 337 9.03 -30.58 6.37
C ALA A 337 7.73 -31.27 5.94
N VAL A 338 6.66 -31.06 6.70
CA VAL A 338 5.30 -31.52 6.38
C VAL A 338 4.44 -30.28 6.11
N LEU A 339 4.01 -30.12 4.87
CA LEU A 339 3.40 -28.88 4.39
C LEU A 339 2.00 -29.15 3.83
N GLU A 340 1.03 -28.40 4.34
CA GLU A 340 -0.32 -28.34 3.79
C GLU A 340 -0.67 -26.88 3.49
N ALA A 341 -1.13 -26.61 2.27
CA ALA A 341 -1.55 -25.28 1.85
C ALA A 341 -2.85 -25.34 1.03
N ARG A 342 -3.81 -24.47 1.38
CA ARG A 342 -5.11 -24.34 0.71
C ARG A 342 -5.27 -22.95 0.13
N LEU A 343 -5.58 -22.90 -1.16
CA LEU A 343 -6.01 -21.69 -1.86
C LEU A 343 -7.53 -21.62 -1.81
N ILE A 344 -8.08 -20.67 -1.05
CA ILE A 344 -9.49 -20.64 -0.65
C ILE A 344 -10.20 -19.47 -1.32
N ASP A 345 -11.22 -19.77 -2.12
CA ASP A 345 -12.05 -18.78 -2.76
C ASP A 345 -12.91 -18.04 -1.74
N THR A 346 -12.80 -16.71 -1.73
CA THR A 346 -13.70 -15.82 -1.00
C THR A 346 -14.40 -14.88 -1.98
N ALA A 347 -15.56 -14.34 -1.59
CA ALA A 347 -16.34 -13.42 -2.40
C ALA A 347 -15.77 -11.98 -2.37
N THR A 348 -14.44 -11.89 -2.47
CA THR A 348 -13.64 -10.66 -2.47
C THR A 348 -12.80 -10.58 -3.75
N GLN A 349 -12.19 -9.43 -4.02
CA GLN A 349 -11.33 -9.28 -5.20
C GLN A 349 -10.18 -10.30 -5.18
N PRO A 350 -9.83 -10.91 -6.32
CA PRO A 350 -8.75 -11.89 -6.35
C PRO A 350 -7.40 -11.25 -6.06
N GLY A 351 -6.51 -12.03 -5.46
CA GLY A 351 -5.13 -11.61 -5.25
C GLY A 351 -4.29 -11.62 -6.54
N GLY A 352 -3.24 -10.82 -6.55
CA GLY A 352 -2.28 -10.68 -7.65
C GLY A 352 -0.85 -11.06 -7.25
N GLN A 353 0.06 -10.89 -8.20
CA GLN A 353 1.50 -10.93 -7.94
C GLN A 353 1.88 -9.67 -7.18
N PHE A 354 2.79 -9.80 -6.22
CA PHE A 354 3.37 -8.68 -5.50
C PHE A 354 4.82 -9.05 -5.23
N ARG A 355 5.74 -8.08 -5.27
CA ARG A 355 7.16 -8.20 -4.86
C ARG A 355 7.37 -9.23 -3.74
N GLY A 356 8.19 -10.26 -3.95
CA GLY A 356 8.47 -11.30 -2.95
C GLY A 356 7.49 -12.49 -2.96
N TYR A 357 6.41 -12.42 -3.73
CA TYR A 357 5.68 -13.58 -4.27
C TYR A 357 5.28 -14.70 -3.29
N GLY A 358 4.69 -14.34 -2.13
CA GLY A 358 4.22 -15.31 -1.12
C GLY A 358 5.23 -15.59 0.00
N THR A 359 6.51 -15.28 -0.23
CA THR A 359 7.58 -15.48 0.76
C THR A 359 7.43 -14.59 2.00
N PRO A 360 7.18 -13.26 1.92
CA PRO A 360 7.04 -12.42 3.11
C PRO A 360 5.97 -12.93 4.09
N GLN A 361 4.88 -13.49 3.57
CA GLN A 361 3.78 -14.00 4.37
C GLN A 361 4.18 -15.18 5.26
N VAL A 362 4.98 -16.11 4.72
CA VAL A 362 5.41 -17.31 5.44
C VAL A 362 6.66 -17.02 6.28
N SER A 363 7.54 -16.14 5.80
CA SER A 363 8.70 -15.65 6.56
C SER A 363 8.32 -15.01 7.88
N LEU A 364 7.19 -14.29 7.97
CA LEU A 364 6.69 -13.75 9.25
C LEU A 364 6.59 -14.84 10.33
N ALA A 365 6.05 -16.00 9.98
CA ALA A 365 5.91 -17.13 10.91
C ALA A 365 7.25 -17.78 11.24
N ALA A 366 8.03 -18.14 10.21
CA ALA A 366 9.30 -18.83 10.37
C ALA A 366 10.31 -18.01 11.20
N GLU A 367 10.48 -16.73 10.85
CA GLU A 367 11.46 -15.85 11.51
C GLU A 367 11.01 -15.42 12.91
N SER A 368 9.71 -15.34 13.18
CA SER A 368 9.22 -15.14 14.54
C SER A 368 9.51 -16.37 15.41
N GLN A 369 9.37 -17.58 14.86
CA GLN A 369 9.62 -18.81 15.58
C GLN A 369 11.10 -19.10 15.81
N MET A 370 12.00 -18.60 14.94
CA MET A 370 13.44 -18.63 15.23
C MET A 370 13.76 -17.89 16.53
N ASP A 371 13.15 -16.71 16.77
CA ASP A 371 13.31 -15.97 18.02
C ASP A 371 12.66 -16.70 19.21
N GLU A 372 11.43 -17.22 19.04
CA GLU A 372 10.74 -17.97 20.11
C GLU A 372 11.51 -19.24 20.53
N ILE A 373 12.17 -19.93 19.59
CA ILE A 373 13.03 -21.08 19.89
C ILE A 373 14.31 -20.62 20.60
N ALA A 374 14.97 -19.57 20.08
CA ALA A 374 16.18 -19.03 20.69
C ALA A 374 15.93 -18.65 22.16
N GLU A 375 14.81 -18.00 22.46
CA GLU A 375 14.42 -17.65 23.83
C GLU A 375 14.25 -18.89 24.72
N ARG A 376 13.59 -19.95 24.23
CA ARG A 376 13.42 -21.20 24.99
C ARG A 376 14.72 -21.93 25.27
N LEU A 377 15.68 -21.86 24.36
CA LEU A 377 16.99 -22.49 24.48
C LEU A 377 18.02 -21.60 25.19
N GLY A 378 17.67 -20.34 25.50
CA GLY A 378 18.61 -19.36 26.05
C GLY A 378 19.72 -18.94 25.07
N LEU A 379 19.45 -19.02 23.76
CA LEU A 379 20.37 -18.64 22.69
C LEU A 379 20.11 -17.20 22.25
N ASP A 380 21.14 -16.54 21.70
CA ASP A 380 20.95 -15.29 21.00
C ASP A 380 20.18 -15.53 19.68
N PRO A 381 19.14 -14.73 19.36
CA PRO A 381 18.36 -14.91 18.13
C PRO A 381 19.14 -14.79 16.82
N LEU A 382 20.24 -14.03 16.78
CA LEU A 382 21.09 -13.94 15.61
C LEU A 382 21.95 -15.20 15.48
N GLU A 383 22.52 -15.68 16.59
CA GLU A 383 23.26 -16.94 16.65
C GLU A 383 22.40 -18.13 16.24
N MET A 384 21.13 -18.18 16.67
CA MET A 384 20.17 -19.20 16.24
C MET A 384 20.08 -19.28 14.71
N ARG A 385 20.13 -18.15 14.00
CA ARG A 385 20.09 -18.12 12.53
C ARG A 385 21.41 -18.56 11.92
N LEU A 386 22.53 -18.10 12.46
CA LEU A 386 23.88 -18.49 12.01
C LEU A 386 24.07 -20.01 12.02
N ARG A 387 23.54 -20.71 13.04
CA ARG A 387 23.60 -22.18 13.14
C ARG A 387 22.84 -22.90 12.02
N ASN A 388 21.83 -22.27 11.45
CA ASN A 388 20.86 -22.88 10.53
C ASN A 388 21.03 -22.47 9.06
N VAL A 389 22.00 -21.60 8.74
CA VAL A 389 22.21 -21.10 7.38
C VAL A 389 22.50 -22.23 6.38
N ASN A 390 22.05 -22.01 5.14
CA ASN A 390 22.39 -22.88 4.01
C ASN A 390 23.90 -22.92 3.77
N ARG A 391 24.37 -24.01 3.17
CA ARG A 391 25.77 -24.19 2.75
C ARG A 391 25.87 -24.16 1.24
N GLU A 392 27.00 -23.67 0.74
CA GLU A 392 27.31 -23.70 -0.69
C GLU A 392 27.40 -25.15 -1.20
N HIS A 393 27.07 -25.32 -2.48
CA HIS A 393 27.05 -26.61 -3.17
C HIS A 393 26.18 -27.69 -2.49
N THR A 394 25.03 -27.27 -1.94
CA THR A 394 24.03 -28.17 -1.36
C THR A 394 22.68 -28.03 -2.06
N THR A 395 21.82 -29.03 -1.86
CA THR A 395 20.43 -29.01 -2.32
C THR A 395 19.50 -28.88 -1.12
N THR A 396 18.63 -27.89 -1.15
CA THR A 396 17.61 -27.68 -0.10
C THR A 396 16.51 -28.74 -0.15
N LEU A 397 15.68 -28.85 0.88
CA LEU A 397 14.60 -29.84 0.93
C LEU A 397 13.61 -29.72 -0.25
N CYS A 398 13.38 -28.50 -0.76
CA CYS A 398 12.50 -28.26 -1.90
C CYS A 398 13.16 -28.46 -3.28
N GLY A 399 14.44 -28.85 -3.32
CA GLY A 399 15.18 -29.14 -4.55
C GLY A 399 15.99 -27.99 -5.13
N TYR A 400 16.14 -26.86 -4.42
CA TYR A 400 16.98 -25.75 -4.89
C TYR A 400 18.46 -26.11 -4.81
N ALA A 401 19.18 -26.02 -5.92
CA ALA A 401 20.62 -26.23 -6.00
C ALA A 401 21.35 -24.92 -5.66
N VAL A 402 21.89 -24.83 -4.45
CA VAL A 402 22.54 -23.64 -3.93
C VAL A 402 24.01 -23.65 -4.35
N THR A 403 24.39 -22.77 -5.27
CA THR A 403 25.78 -22.60 -5.74
C THR A 403 26.60 -21.75 -4.77
N THR A 404 26.06 -20.59 -4.38
CA THR A 404 26.67 -19.65 -3.43
C THR A 404 25.65 -19.26 -2.36
N ALA A 405 26.10 -19.04 -1.11
CA ALA A 405 25.21 -18.76 0.02
C ALA A 405 25.86 -17.84 1.05
N ARG A 406 25.55 -16.54 1.00
CA ARG A 406 26.17 -15.53 1.87
C ARG A 406 25.23 -15.00 2.97
N LEU A 407 24.28 -15.82 3.43
CA LEU A 407 23.38 -15.42 4.51
C LEU A 407 24.13 -15.16 5.83
N ALA A 408 25.19 -15.92 6.12
CA ALA A 408 26.03 -15.70 7.31
C ALA A 408 26.65 -14.29 7.28
N ASP A 409 27.28 -13.90 6.17
CA ASP A 409 27.83 -12.56 5.99
C ASP A 409 26.77 -11.46 6.11
N CYS A 410 25.55 -11.70 5.61
CA CYS A 410 24.45 -10.75 5.78
C CYS A 410 24.08 -10.58 7.26
N LEU A 411 24.03 -11.69 8.03
CA LEU A 411 23.77 -11.66 9.47
C LEU A 411 24.89 -10.94 10.24
N ASP A 412 26.15 -11.17 9.88
CA ASP A 412 27.31 -10.50 10.49
C ASP A 412 27.34 -9.00 10.17
N ALA A 413 26.97 -8.63 8.94
CA ALA A 413 26.78 -7.23 8.58
C ALA A 413 25.69 -6.57 9.42
N VAL A 414 24.53 -7.23 9.59
CA VAL A 414 23.47 -6.72 10.49
C VAL A 414 23.95 -6.63 11.93
N ARG A 415 24.67 -7.63 12.43
CA ARG A 415 25.24 -7.65 13.79
C ARG A 415 26.09 -6.41 14.05
N THR A 416 26.96 -6.08 13.08
CA THR A 416 27.90 -4.97 13.16
C THR A 416 27.20 -3.62 12.97
N GLU A 417 26.48 -3.44 11.87
CA GLU A 417 25.90 -2.15 11.46
C GLU A 417 24.67 -1.72 12.28
N LEU A 418 23.97 -2.68 12.90
CA LEU A 418 22.90 -2.39 13.86
C LEU A 418 23.45 -2.27 15.29
N ASP A 419 24.74 -2.58 15.49
CA ASP A 419 25.36 -2.64 16.81
C ASP A 419 24.56 -3.55 17.77
N TRP A 420 24.30 -4.75 17.26
CA TRP A 420 23.44 -5.75 17.89
C TRP A 420 23.91 -6.07 19.30
N ASP A 421 25.19 -6.45 19.44
CA ASP A 421 25.73 -6.91 20.73
C ASP A 421 25.62 -5.84 21.83
N ARG A 422 25.95 -4.58 21.54
CA ARG A 422 25.79 -3.49 22.51
C ARG A 422 24.33 -3.32 22.90
N ARG A 423 23.41 -3.26 21.92
CA ARG A 423 21.97 -3.06 22.19
C ARG A 423 21.33 -4.22 22.94
N ARG A 424 21.85 -5.45 22.79
CA ARG A 424 21.44 -6.62 23.58
C ARG A 424 21.88 -6.54 25.05
N VAL A 425 23.04 -5.92 25.32
CA VAL A 425 23.55 -5.70 26.67
C VAL A 425 22.87 -4.50 27.33
N GLU A 426 22.78 -3.38 26.61
CA GLU A 426 22.18 -2.12 27.06
C GLU A 426 20.64 -2.10 26.89
N ARG A 427 19.99 -3.19 27.28
CA ARG A 427 18.53 -3.34 27.16
C ARG A 427 17.78 -2.25 27.93
N ARG A 428 16.83 -1.62 27.24
CA ARG A 428 15.84 -0.72 27.85
C ARG A 428 14.46 -1.36 27.80
N ALA A 429 13.61 -1.09 28.79
CA ALA A 429 12.29 -1.73 28.93
C ALA A 429 11.25 -1.31 27.88
N ASP A 430 11.55 -0.26 27.11
CA ASP A 430 10.74 0.37 26.08
C ASP A 430 11.34 0.22 24.68
N ARG A 431 12.50 -0.41 24.54
CA ARG A 431 13.20 -0.56 23.25
C ARG A 431 13.59 -2.00 23.00
N GLY A 432 13.55 -2.40 21.74
CA GLY A 432 13.87 -3.77 21.33
C GLY A 432 14.63 -3.83 20.02
N VAL A 433 15.47 -4.84 19.89
CA VAL A 433 16.17 -5.17 18.64
C VAL A 433 15.60 -6.45 18.06
N GLY A 434 15.45 -6.49 16.75
CA GLY A 434 14.96 -7.67 16.02
C GLY A 434 15.79 -7.92 14.78
N VAL A 435 15.94 -9.20 14.44
CA VAL A 435 16.60 -9.65 13.20
C VAL A 435 15.68 -10.59 12.46
N ALA A 436 15.74 -10.56 11.12
CA ALA A 436 15.09 -11.55 10.27
C ALA A 436 15.89 -11.79 8.99
N ALA A 437 15.78 -13.00 8.46
CA ALA A 437 16.40 -13.44 7.22
C ALA A 437 15.38 -13.65 6.09
N GLY A 438 15.87 -13.72 4.86
CA GLY A 438 15.09 -14.05 3.68
C GLY A 438 15.93 -14.78 2.63
N SER A 439 15.25 -15.56 1.79
CA SER A 439 15.79 -16.16 0.58
C SER A 439 14.75 -16.07 -0.54
N HIS A 440 15.23 -16.00 -1.79
CA HIS A 440 14.40 -15.86 -2.98
C HIS A 440 15.19 -16.36 -4.18
N GLY A 441 14.51 -17.05 -5.11
CA GLY A 441 15.07 -17.34 -6.42
C GLY A 441 15.42 -16.04 -7.17
N SER A 442 16.51 -16.07 -7.91
CA SER A 442 17.05 -14.97 -8.69
C SER A 442 17.26 -15.44 -10.14
N GLY A 443 16.44 -14.94 -11.07
CA GLY A 443 16.52 -15.30 -12.49
C GLY A 443 15.24 -15.94 -13.02
N ALA A 444 15.39 -16.92 -13.91
CA ALA A 444 14.26 -17.69 -14.45
C ALA A 444 13.58 -18.49 -13.33
N TYR A 445 12.26 -18.34 -13.18
CA TYR A 445 11.44 -19.24 -12.37
C TYR A 445 10.78 -20.26 -13.29
N ALA A 446 10.80 -21.55 -12.98
CA ALA A 446 10.35 -22.60 -13.90
C ALA A 446 8.86 -22.52 -14.33
N TYR A 447 8.62 -21.65 -15.32
CA TYR A 447 7.42 -21.43 -16.11
C TYR A 447 7.83 -21.65 -17.58
N GLU A 448 6.86 -21.95 -18.45
CA GLU A 448 7.14 -22.17 -19.87
C GLU A 448 7.87 -20.97 -20.49
N LEU A 449 8.96 -21.21 -21.23
CA LEU A 449 9.85 -20.19 -21.80
C LEU A 449 10.60 -19.30 -20.78
N ALA A 450 10.44 -19.51 -19.47
CA ALA A 450 11.08 -18.65 -18.47
C ALA A 450 12.61 -18.69 -18.51
N ASN A 451 13.17 -19.78 -19.03
CA ASN A 451 14.59 -19.98 -19.24
C ASN A 451 15.13 -19.37 -20.55
N ARG A 452 14.29 -18.67 -21.32
CA ARG A 452 14.69 -17.97 -22.54
C ARG A 452 14.71 -16.45 -22.32
N SER A 453 15.65 -15.78 -22.99
CA SER A 453 15.72 -14.31 -23.09
C SER A 453 16.42 -13.95 -24.40
N ASP A 454 15.85 -13.06 -25.19
CA ASP A 454 16.47 -12.63 -26.45
C ASP A 454 16.87 -11.15 -26.33
N ALA A 455 17.93 -10.77 -27.04
CA ALA A 455 18.41 -9.39 -27.09
C ALA A 455 19.09 -9.12 -28.43
N ALA A 456 19.06 -7.86 -28.85
CA ALA A 456 19.81 -7.41 -30.01
C ALA A 456 20.60 -6.13 -29.72
N ILE A 457 21.72 -6.00 -30.41
CA ILE A 457 22.62 -4.86 -30.33
C ILE A 457 22.83 -4.32 -31.73
N ASP A 458 22.63 -3.03 -31.90
CA ASP A 458 22.87 -2.29 -33.13
C ASP A 458 24.07 -1.36 -32.90
N VAL A 459 25.06 -1.37 -33.79
CA VAL A 459 26.14 -0.37 -33.82
C VAL A 459 26.00 0.45 -35.10
N PHE A 460 25.86 1.75 -34.95
CA PHE A 460 25.69 2.71 -36.05
C PHE A 460 27.06 3.09 -36.65
N ASP A 461 27.05 3.53 -37.91
CA ASP A 461 28.26 3.98 -38.61
C ASP A 461 28.86 5.28 -38.04
N ASP A 462 28.13 5.99 -37.17
CA ASP A 462 28.64 7.09 -36.36
C ASP A 462 29.23 6.66 -35.00
N GLY A 463 29.21 5.37 -34.69
CA GLY A 463 29.76 4.79 -33.47
C GLY A 463 28.78 4.70 -32.29
N ARG A 464 27.55 5.23 -32.42
CA ARG A 464 26.51 5.05 -31.39
C ARG A 464 26.06 3.60 -31.32
N VAL A 465 25.46 3.22 -30.19
CA VAL A 465 24.99 1.86 -29.93
C VAL A 465 23.53 1.90 -29.49
N ARG A 466 22.73 0.93 -29.93
CA ARG A 466 21.38 0.69 -29.39
C ARG A 466 21.23 -0.73 -28.88
N VAL A 467 20.75 -0.87 -27.66
CA VAL A 467 20.28 -2.12 -27.06
C VAL A 467 18.79 -2.26 -27.33
N ARG A 468 18.35 -3.38 -27.90
CA ARG A 468 16.93 -3.69 -28.14
C ARG A 468 16.49 -4.85 -27.25
N TYR A 469 15.48 -4.64 -26.40
CA TYR A 469 14.93 -5.67 -25.52
C TYR A 469 13.40 -5.53 -25.36
N GLY A 470 12.63 -6.63 -25.46
CA GLY A 470 11.16 -6.57 -25.47
C GLY A 470 10.47 -6.39 -24.11
N GLY A 471 11.23 -6.16 -23.04
CA GLY A 471 10.69 -5.93 -21.71
C GLY A 471 10.40 -4.45 -21.43
N SER A 472 10.06 -4.14 -20.17
CA SER A 472 9.91 -2.76 -19.71
C SER A 472 10.60 -2.55 -18.37
N ASP A 473 11.20 -1.37 -18.18
CA ASP A 473 11.73 -0.90 -16.90
C ASP A 473 10.67 -0.08 -16.15
N ALA A 474 10.16 -0.63 -15.05
CA ALA A 474 9.19 0.03 -14.18
C ALA A 474 9.85 0.80 -13.02
N GLY A 475 11.05 1.33 -13.25
CA GLY A 475 11.85 2.05 -12.26
C GLY A 475 12.80 1.16 -11.46
N THR A 476 13.11 -0.04 -11.95
CA THR A 476 14.11 -0.92 -11.33
C THR A 476 15.54 -0.54 -11.67
N GLY A 477 15.74 0.27 -12.72
CA GLY A 477 17.05 0.62 -13.26
C GLY A 477 17.58 -0.41 -14.25
N GLN A 478 16.69 -1.29 -14.76
CA GLN A 478 17.02 -2.30 -15.75
C GLN A 478 17.65 -1.69 -17.00
N SER A 479 17.07 -0.62 -17.57
CA SER A 479 17.63 -0.02 -18.80
C SER A 479 19.06 0.49 -18.58
N THR A 480 19.35 1.03 -17.38
CA THR A 480 20.69 1.51 -17.05
C THR A 480 21.70 0.38 -16.97
N ILE A 481 21.37 -0.73 -16.30
CA ILE A 481 22.31 -1.86 -16.21
C ILE A 481 22.52 -2.54 -17.57
N LEU A 482 21.51 -2.59 -18.45
CA LEU A 482 21.67 -3.15 -19.79
C LEU A 482 22.58 -2.26 -20.65
N ALA A 483 22.45 -0.94 -20.53
CA ALA A 483 23.36 0.01 -21.18
C ALA A 483 24.80 -0.13 -20.68
N GLN A 484 25.01 -0.27 -19.36
CA GLN A 484 26.34 -0.51 -18.78
C GLN A 484 26.98 -1.80 -19.28
N ILE A 485 26.21 -2.89 -19.38
CA ILE A 485 26.70 -4.17 -19.91
C ILE A 485 27.13 -4.02 -21.37
N ALA A 486 26.29 -3.42 -22.21
CA ALA A 486 26.63 -3.20 -23.62
C ALA A 486 27.85 -2.29 -23.81
N ALA A 487 27.94 -1.20 -23.03
CA ALA A 487 29.06 -0.28 -23.06
C ALA A 487 30.39 -0.96 -22.71
N ASP A 488 30.41 -1.85 -21.71
CA ASP A 488 31.61 -2.58 -21.30
C ASP A 488 32.09 -3.57 -22.35
N GLU A 489 31.17 -4.35 -22.93
CA GLU A 489 31.54 -5.35 -23.95
C GLU A 489 32.06 -4.72 -25.24
N LEU A 490 31.49 -3.58 -25.65
CA LEU A 490 31.84 -2.88 -26.89
C LEU A 490 32.94 -1.83 -26.70
N GLY A 491 33.27 -1.46 -25.46
CA GLY A 491 34.27 -0.43 -25.17
C GLY A 491 33.86 0.98 -25.62
N VAL A 492 32.58 1.34 -25.52
CA VAL A 492 32.04 2.67 -25.91
C VAL A 492 31.71 3.52 -24.67
N ASP A 493 31.43 4.82 -24.85
CA ASP A 493 30.91 5.63 -23.74
C ASP A 493 29.46 5.22 -23.42
N LEU A 494 29.08 5.22 -22.14
CA LEU A 494 27.70 4.96 -21.72
C LEU A 494 26.72 5.98 -22.31
N ALA A 495 27.16 7.22 -22.53
CA ALA A 495 26.36 8.27 -23.15
C ALA A 495 26.01 7.98 -24.63
N ASP A 496 26.79 7.13 -25.29
CA ASP A 496 26.58 6.73 -26.69
C ASP A 496 25.68 5.50 -26.84
N VAL A 497 25.21 4.93 -25.73
CA VAL A 497 24.30 3.77 -25.72
C VAL A 497 22.86 4.23 -25.49
N GLU A 498 21.96 3.87 -26.40
CA GLU A 498 20.51 4.00 -26.24
C GLU A 498 19.90 2.63 -25.88
N VAL A 499 18.80 2.62 -25.12
CA VAL A 499 18.04 1.39 -24.85
C VAL A 499 16.61 1.55 -25.35
N LEU A 500 16.24 0.73 -26.33
CA LEU A 500 14.89 0.62 -26.86
C LEU A 500 14.16 -0.53 -26.15
N SER A 501 13.02 -0.20 -25.55
CA SER A 501 12.20 -1.13 -24.76
C SER A 501 10.76 -1.22 -25.27
N MET A 502 10.06 -2.31 -24.93
CA MET A 502 8.60 -2.48 -25.09
C MET A 502 8.02 -2.46 -26.52
N ASP A 503 8.73 -1.93 -27.53
CA ASP A 503 8.26 -1.85 -28.91
C ASP A 503 8.33 -3.22 -29.59
N SER A 504 7.19 -3.93 -29.67
CA SER A 504 7.15 -5.34 -30.08
C SER A 504 7.49 -5.58 -31.55
N GLU A 505 7.51 -4.55 -32.39
CA GLU A 505 7.95 -4.66 -33.80
C GLU A 505 9.46 -4.48 -33.94
N ARG A 506 10.09 -3.80 -32.98
CA ARG A 506 11.51 -3.41 -33.05
C ARG A 506 12.38 -4.14 -32.05
N THR A 507 11.80 -4.85 -31.09
CA THR A 507 12.52 -5.54 -30.03
C THR A 507 12.31 -7.06 -30.10
N PRO A 508 13.33 -7.86 -29.75
CA PRO A 508 13.22 -9.31 -29.78
C PRO A 508 12.38 -9.85 -28.61
N PHE A 509 12.11 -11.16 -28.64
CA PHE A 509 11.27 -11.83 -27.66
C PHE A 509 11.79 -11.66 -26.22
N GLU A 510 10.89 -11.22 -25.34
CA GLU A 510 11.16 -11.10 -23.91
C GLU A 510 9.85 -11.28 -23.12
N LEU A 511 9.88 -12.09 -22.07
CA LEU A 511 8.76 -12.27 -21.15
C LEU A 511 8.55 -11.06 -20.23
N GLY A 512 9.55 -10.20 -20.08
CA GLY A 512 9.50 -8.95 -19.32
C GLY A 512 9.99 -9.07 -17.87
N ALA A 513 9.70 -8.05 -17.07
CA ALA A 513 10.24 -7.88 -15.72
C ALA A 513 9.33 -8.52 -14.64
N TRP A 514 9.65 -9.76 -14.25
CA TRP A 514 9.03 -10.51 -13.16
C TRP A 514 10.01 -11.50 -12.52
N SER A 515 9.75 -12.02 -11.31
CA SER A 515 10.61 -12.98 -10.60
C SER A 515 12.09 -12.54 -10.49
N SER A 516 12.32 -11.22 -10.44
CA SER A 516 13.66 -10.63 -10.39
C SER A 516 14.60 -11.10 -11.52
N ARG A 517 14.05 -11.45 -12.69
CA ARG A 517 14.83 -12.00 -13.82
C ARG A 517 15.59 -10.97 -14.65
N GLY A 518 15.25 -9.68 -14.57
CA GLY A 518 15.77 -8.65 -15.48
C GLY A 518 17.30 -8.55 -15.51
N THR A 519 17.96 -8.53 -14.35
CA THR A 519 19.43 -8.53 -14.30
C THR A 519 20.01 -9.85 -14.79
N HIS A 520 19.47 -10.97 -14.34
CA HIS A 520 20.05 -12.27 -14.65
C HIS A 520 19.82 -12.68 -16.10
N MET A 521 18.56 -12.79 -16.53
CA MET A 521 18.20 -13.30 -17.85
C MET A 521 18.46 -12.26 -18.95
N THR A 522 17.87 -11.06 -18.83
CA THR A 522 18.02 -10.01 -19.85
C THR A 522 19.45 -9.45 -19.84
N GLY A 523 20.09 -9.31 -18.68
CA GLY A 523 21.51 -8.94 -18.62
C GLY A 523 22.43 -9.97 -19.27
N SER A 524 22.14 -11.27 -19.14
CA SER A 524 22.92 -12.32 -19.82
C SER A 524 22.70 -12.32 -21.33
N SER A 525 21.48 -12.11 -21.82
CA SER A 525 21.23 -12.03 -23.26
C SER A 525 21.88 -10.80 -23.90
N VAL A 526 21.82 -9.64 -23.24
CA VAL A 526 22.51 -8.41 -23.69
C VAL A 526 24.02 -8.59 -23.65
N GLY A 527 24.58 -9.14 -22.57
CA GLY A 527 26.02 -9.40 -22.47
C GLY A 527 26.50 -10.38 -23.55
N LYS A 528 25.72 -11.44 -23.81
CA LYS A 528 26.00 -12.39 -24.90
C LYS A 528 25.97 -11.69 -26.27
N ALA A 529 24.91 -10.95 -26.59
CA ALA A 529 24.76 -10.26 -27.88
C ALA A 529 25.89 -9.23 -28.10
N ALA A 530 26.23 -8.47 -27.06
CA ALA A 530 27.28 -7.47 -27.13
C ALA A 530 28.67 -8.10 -27.27
N SER A 531 28.97 -9.18 -26.55
CA SER A 531 30.23 -9.92 -26.68
C SER A 531 30.40 -10.56 -28.07
N GLU A 532 29.34 -11.16 -28.62
CA GLU A 532 29.36 -11.78 -29.96
C GLU A 532 29.58 -10.71 -31.05
N LEU A 533 28.94 -9.55 -30.93
CA LEU A 533 29.15 -8.42 -31.85
C LEU A 533 30.52 -7.76 -31.68
N ALA A 534 31.01 -7.64 -30.44
CA ALA A 534 32.35 -7.14 -30.16
C ALA A 534 33.43 -7.99 -30.85
N GLU A 535 33.26 -9.32 -30.87
CA GLU A 535 34.22 -10.19 -31.56
C GLU A 535 34.21 -9.98 -33.08
N ARG A 536 33.02 -9.80 -33.69
CA ARG A 536 32.92 -9.45 -35.12
C ARG A 536 33.62 -8.13 -35.43
N LEU A 537 33.45 -7.12 -34.58
CA LEU A 537 34.15 -5.83 -34.73
C LEU A 537 35.67 -6.00 -34.58
N ARG A 538 36.13 -6.84 -33.65
CA ARG A 538 37.56 -7.19 -33.54
C ARG A 538 38.05 -7.89 -34.80
N ASP A 539 37.30 -8.81 -35.39
CA ASP A 539 37.69 -9.49 -36.64
C ASP A 539 37.84 -8.52 -37.81
N LEU A 540 36.88 -7.60 -37.98
CA LEU A 540 36.96 -6.53 -38.99
C LEU A 540 38.19 -5.63 -38.75
N ALA A 541 38.44 -5.27 -37.49
CA ALA A 541 39.60 -4.48 -37.12
C ALA A 541 40.92 -5.22 -37.32
N ARG A 542 40.99 -6.53 -37.01
CA ARG A 542 42.18 -7.36 -37.27
C ARG A 542 42.51 -7.39 -38.76
N ALA A 543 41.50 -7.56 -39.61
CA ALA A 543 41.65 -7.47 -41.06
C ALA A 543 42.10 -6.08 -41.52
N LYS A 544 41.53 -5.01 -40.93
CA LYS A 544 41.82 -3.62 -41.31
C LYS A 544 43.21 -3.15 -40.86
N LEU A 545 43.60 -3.45 -39.63
CA LEU A 545 44.83 -3.00 -38.97
C LEU A 545 46.00 -3.96 -39.21
N GLY A 546 45.75 -5.18 -39.68
CA GLY A 546 46.79 -6.18 -39.93
C GLY A 546 47.44 -6.74 -38.66
N THR A 547 46.79 -6.64 -37.50
CA THR A 547 47.24 -7.18 -36.21
C THR A 547 46.20 -8.14 -35.62
N GLN A 548 46.64 -9.12 -34.83
CA GLN A 548 45.75 -10.02 -34.09
C GLN A 548 45.38 -9.46 -32.71
N ASP A 549 46.23 -8.60 -32.15
CA ASP A 549 46.04 -7.95 -30.86
C ASP A 549 45.20 -6.68 -31.06
N VAL A 550 43.89 -6.80 -30.80
CA VAL A 550 42.90 -5.73 -30.95
C VAL A 550 42.04 -5.67 -29.69
N VAL A 551 41.95 -4.49 -29.09
CA VAL A 551 41.09 -4.20 -27.95
C VAL A 551 40.06 -3.14 -28.33
N LEU A 552 38.81 -3.32 -27.93
CA LEU A 552 37.80 -2.28 -28.10
C LEU A 552 37.86 -1.34 -26.89
N ARG A 553 38.11 -0.06 -27.12
CA ARG A 553 38.11 0.98 -26.08
C ARG A 553 37.83 2.35 -26.68
N ASP A 554 37.17 3.19 -25.90
CA ASP A 554 36.89 4.60 -26.21
C ASP A 554 36.24 4.77 -27.61
N GLY A 555 35.32 3.87 -27.98
CA GLY A 555 34.62 3.89 -29.27
C GLY A 555 35.48 3.47 -30.47
N GLN A 556 36.63 2.83 -30.23
CA GLN A 556 37.59 2.42 -31.25
C GLN A 556 38.05 0.98 -31.05
N ALA A 557 38.41 0.31 -32.14
CA ALA A 557 39.25 -0.87 -32.10
C ALA A 557 40.71 -0.44 -32.20
N VAL A 558 41.50 -0.76 -31.16
CA VAL A 558 42.87 -0.29 -30.99
C VAL A 558 43.83 -1.47 -31.13
N GLY A 559 44.75 -1.37 -32.07
CA GLY A 559 45.90 -2.26 -32.22
C GLY A 559 47.14 -1.70 -31.52
N ALA A 560 48.31 -2.31 -31.78
CA ALA A 560 49.56 -1.89 -31.15
C ALA A 560 49.99 -0.45 -31.54
N ASP A 561 49.86 -0.10 -32.83
CA ASP A 561 50.38 1.16 -33.39
C ASP A 561 49.30 2.05 -34.03
N ASP A 562 48.06 1.55 -34.20
CA ASP A 562 46.99 2.23 -34.93
C ASP A 562 45.61 1.90 -34.34
N ALA A 563 44.60 2.72 -34.67
CA ALA A 563 43.23 2.57 -34.19
C ALA A 563 42.21 2.92 -35.27
N VAL A 564 41.06 2.26 -35.24
CA VAL A 564 39.94 2.51 -36.15
C VAL A 564 38.65 2.67 -35.36
N ALA A 565 37.87 3.70 -35.68
CA ALA A 565 36.59 3.93 -35.02
C ALA A 565 35.61 2.79 -35.29
N LEU A 566 34.78 2.42 -34.31
CA LEU A 566 33.79 1.35 -34.51
C LEU A 566 32.85 1.65 -35.68
N GLY A 567 32.44 2.92 -35.84
CA GLY A 567 31.60 3.35 -36.96
C GLY A 567 32.25 3.13 -38.33
N ASP A 568 33.58 3.23 -38.44
CA ASP A 568 34.29 2.92 -39.68
C ASP A 568 34.34 1.41 -39.95
N LEU A 569 34.41 0.59 -38.90
CA LEU A 569 34.30 -0.87 -39.03
C LEU A 569 32.90 -1.28 -39.50
N VAL A 570 31.86 -0.61 -39.00
CA VAL A 570 30.48 -0.80 -39.49
C VAL A 570 30.43 -0.53 -41.00
N ARG A 571 31.03 0.55 -41.49
CA ARG A 571 31.08 0.85 -42.94
C ARG A 571 31.85 -0.20 -43.77
N LEU A 572 32.77 -0.93 -43.14
CA LEU A 572 33.58 -1.96 -43.80
C LEU A 572 32.90 -3.34 -43.80
N SER A 573 31.87 -3.55 -43.01
CA SER A 573 31.17 -4.84 -42.92
C SER A 573 30.19 -5.03 -44.07
N ASP A 574 30.25 -6.19 -44.73
CA ASP A 574 29.29 -6.58 -45.77
C ASP A 574 27.88 -6.88 -45.19
N GLU A 575 27.76 -7.02 -43.87
CA GLU A 575 26.48 -7.25 -43.16
C GLU A 575 25.76 -5.94 -42.79
N THR A 576 26.37 -4.79 -43.05
CA THR A 576 25.81 -3.49 -42.68
C THR A 576 24.64 -3.12 -43.60
N VAL A 577 23.50 -2.82 -42.99
CA VAL A 577 22.29 -2.36 -43.68
C VAL A 577 21.91 -1.00 -43.16
N ASP A 578 21.71 -0.03 -44.06
CA ASP A 578 21.33 1.35 -43.73
C ASP A 578 22.23 2.02 -42.65
N GLY A 579 23.53 1.72 -42.70
CA GLY A 579 24.51 2.26 -41.75
C GLY A 579 24.50 1.60 -40.37
N VAL A 580 23.87 0.42 -40.24
CA VAL A 580 23.76 -0.31 -38.97
C VAL A 580 24.32 -1.72 -39.12
N LEU A 581 25.22 -2.10 -38.23
CA LEU A 581 25.61 -3.49 -38.00
C LEU A 581 24.81 -4.01 -36.81
N SER A 582 23.85 -4.91 -37.06
CA SER A 582 22.94 -5.45 -36.05
C SER A 582 23.27 -6.92 -35.75
N HIS A 583 23.20 -7.29 -34.47
CA HIS A 583 23.33 -8.67 -34.02
C HIS A 583 22.24 -9.02 -33.01
N GLU A 584 21.49 -10.10 -33.26
CA GLU A 584 20.47 -10.63 -32.38
C GLU A 584 20.85 -12.04 -31.91
N THR A 585 20.66 -12.33 -30.62
CA THR A 585 20.99 -13.62 -30.03
C THR A 585 19.85 -14.14 -29.14
N ILE A 586 19.82 -15.46 -28.97
CA ILE A 586 18.95 -16.15 -28.01
C ILE A 586 19.82 -16.65 -26.86
N TYR A 587 19.43 -16.31 -25.63
CA TYR A 587 19.99 -16.88 -24.41
C TYR A 587 19.03 -17.93 -23.84
N LEU A 588 19.51 -19.16 -23.70
CA LEU A 588 18.80 -20.27 -23.06
C LEU A 588 19.55 -20.71 -21.81
N LEU A 589 18.83 -20.77 -20.69
CA LEU A 589 19.34 -21.24 -19.42
C LEU A 589 18.98 -22.72 -19.23
N GLU A 590 20.00 -23.55 -18.98
CA GLU A 590 19.84 -25.01 -18.87
C GLU A 590 19.77 -25.50 -17.41
N SER A 591 20.17 -24.67 -16.44
CA SER A 591 20.31 -25.10 -15.03
C SER A 591 18.99 -25.18 -14.25
N THR A 592 17.87 -24.78 -14.83
CA THR A 592 16.55 -24.79 -14.18
C THR A 592 15.69 -25.99 -14.60
N GLU A 593 14.94 -26.53 -13.65
CA GLU A 593 14.03 -27.67 -13.86
C GLU A 593 12.55 -27.26 -13.65
N PRO A 594 11.63 -27.64 -14.55
CA PRO A 594 10.20 -27.46 -14.33
C PRO A 594 9.68 -28.43 -13.27
N LEU A 595 8.65 -27.99 -12.55
CA LEU A 595 7.92 -28.86 -11.64
C LEU A 595 7.00 -29.78 -12.45
N ALA A 596 7.28 -31.08 -12.41
CA ALA A 596 6.50 -32.10 -13.10
C ALA A 596 5.39 -32.68 -12.19
N PRO A 597 4.27 -33.17 -12.76
CA PRO A 597 3.29 -33.95 -12.01
C PRO A 597 3.97 -35.11 -11.25
N GLY A 598 3.65 -35.27 -9.96
CA GLY A 598 4.25 -36.31 -9.11
C GLY A 598 5.65 -35.99 -8.56
N ARG A 599 6.30 -34.91 -9.01
CA ARG A 599 7.59 -34.42 -8.47
C ARG A 599 7.36 -33.10 -7.73
N SER A 600 7.46 -33.11 -6.40
CA SER A 600 7.22 -31.92 -5.57
C SER A 600 8.45 -31.03 -5.38
N THR A 601 9.65 -31.48 -5.80
CA THR A 601 10.93 -30.77 -5.66
C THR A 601 11.61 -30.55 -7.01
N ALA A 602 12.19 -29.37 -7.26
CA ALA A 602 12.94 -29.07 -8.48
C ALA A 602 13.83 -27.85 -8.30
N ASN A 603 14.89 -27.73 -9.09
CA ASN A 603 15.71 -26.52 -9.12
C ASN A 603 15.02 -25.40 -9.92
N LEU A 604 14.26 -24.52 -9.24
CA LEU A 604 13.37 -23.58 -9.93
C LEU A 604 14.05 -22.35 -10.50
N SER A 605 15.26 -22.04 -10.03
CA SER A 605 16.01 -20.83 -10.33
C SER A 605 17.49 -21.14 -10.47
N PRO A 606 18.24 -20.42 -11.33
CA PRO A 606 19.68 -20.65 -11.52
C PRO A 606 20.50 -20.31 -10.28
N THR A 607 20.12 -19.26 -9.57
CA THR A 607 20.76 -18.81 -8.34
C THR A 607 19.71 -18.34 -7.33
N TYR A 608 20.13 -18.24 -6.08
CA TYR A 608 19.32 -17.88 -4.92
C TYR A 608 20.03 -16.77 -4.16
N ALA A 609 19.34 -15.65 -4.01
CA ALA A 609 19.82 -14.53 -3.20
C ALA A 609 19.44 -14.76 -1.73
N TYR A 610 20.16 -14.09 -0.83
CA TYR A 610 19.90 -14.12 0.60
C TYR A 610 19.94 -12.70 1.17
N ALA A 611 19.22 -12.46 2.26
CA ALA A 611 19.30 -11.20 2.98
C ALA A 611 19.08 -11.39 4.48
N ALA A 612 19.63 -10.47 5.26
CA ALA A 612 19.32 -10.29 6.67
C ALA A 612 19.02 -8.82 6.94
N HIS A 613 17.96 -8.57 7.70
CA HIS A 613 17.58 -7.21 8.10
C HIS A 613 17.54 -7.13 9.62
N GLY A 614 17.91 -5.97 10.13
CA GLY A 614 17.90 -5.63 11.54
C GLY A 614 17.04 -4.39 11.81
N ALA A 615 16.22 -4.43 12.85
CA ALA A 615 15.37 -3.32 13.27
C ALA A 615 15.61 -2.98 14.74
N TYR A 616 15.61 -1.70 15.06
CA TYR A 616 15.61 -1.20 16.44
C TYR A 616 14.40 -0.29 16.63
N VAL A 617 13.55 -0.61 17.59
CA VAL A 617 12.27 0.09 17.80
C VAL A 617 12.16 0.63 19.22
N GLU A 618 11.37 1.68 19.37
CA GLU A 618 10.81 2.12 20.65
C GLU A 618 9.31 1.83 20.65
N VAL A 619 8.80 1.33 21.78
CA VAL A 619 7.37 1.05 21.96
C VAL A 619 6.89 1.79 23.20
N ASP A 620 6.01 2.77 23.00
CA ASP A 620 5.30 3.39 24.11
C ASP A 620 4.25 2.44 24.65
N ARG A 621 4.56 1.81 25.79
CA ARG A 621 3.68 0.84 26.46
C ARG A 621 2.35 1.44 26.93
N ARG A 622 2.25 2.76 27.07
CA ARG A 622 1.03 3.47 27.51
C ARG A 622 0.07 3.73 26.36
N THR A 623 0.58 3.94 25.15
CA THR A 623 -0.24 4.26 23.97
C THR A 623 -0.26 3.17 22.89
N GLY A 624 0.69 2.24 22.94
CA GLY A 624 0.91 1.20 21.94
C GLY A 624 1.64 1.69 20.68
N ALA A 625 2.08 2.94 20.65
CA ALA A 625 2.81 3.48 19.50
C ALA A 625 4.14 2.74 19.32
N VAL A 626 4.44 2.39 18.07
CA VAL A 626 5.70 1.75 17.67
C VAL A 626 6.46 2.73 16.78
N GLU A 627 7.66 3.11 17.18
CA GLU A 627 8.56 3.96 16.41
C GLU A 627 9.78 3.15 15.95
N LEU A 628 10.08 3.21 14.66
CA LEU A 628 11.28 2.62 14.10
C LEU A 628 12.44 3.61 14.23
N LEU A 629 13.39 3.33 15.12
CA LEU A 629 14.52 4.20 15.40
C LEU A 629 15.69 3.98 14.45
N ASP A 630 15.91 2.72 14.04
CA ASP A 630 17.08 2.35 13.25
C ASP A 630 16.81 1.08 12.42
N TYR A 631 17.38 1.01 11.22
CA TYR A 631 17.16 -0.10 10.29
C TYR A 631 18.36 -0.38 9.38
N VAL A 632 18.78 -1.65 9.33
CA VAL A 632 19.86 -2.16 8.47
C VAL A 632 19.32 -3.27 7.57
N ALA A 633 19.73 -3.26 6.30
CA ALA A 633 19.36 -4.28 5.33
C ALA A 633 20.60 -4.76 4.55
N ALA A 634 21.08 -5.97 4.86
CA ALA A 634 22.21 -6.60 4.20
C ALA A 634 21.75 -7.65 3.17
N HIS A 635 22.31 -7.59 1.96
CA HIS A 635 21.87 -8.40 0.82
C HIS A 635 23.05 -9.05 0.09
N ASP A 636 22.95 -10.36 -0.10
CA ASP A 636 23.76 -11.13 -1.06
C ASP A 636 23.19 -10.92 -2.47
N VAL A 637 23.84 -10.03 -3.21
CA VAL A 637 23.46 -9.69 -4.60
C VAL A 637 24.46 -10.23 -5.61
N GLY A 638 25.33 -11.16 -5.22
CA GLY A 638 26.49 -11.48 -6.04
C GLY A 638 27.32 -10.22 -6.32
N ARG A 639 27.72 -9.99 -7.58
CA ARG A 639 28.35 -8.73 -8.00
C ARG A 639 27.30 -7.69 -8.33
N ALA A 640 27.30 -6.56 -7.62
CA ALA A 640 26.46 -5.42 -8.00
C ALA A 640 26.89 -4.85 -9.36
N ILE A 641 26.01 -4.88 -10.38
CA ILE A 641 26.28 -4.24 -11.68
C ILE A 641 26.29 -2.71 -11.55
N ASN A 642 25.34 -2.18 -10.78
CA ASN A 642 25.26 -0.77 -10.41
C ASN A 642 24.96 -0.67 -8.90
N PRO A 643 25.97 -0.35 -8.06
CA PRO A 643 25.80 -0.28 -6.61
C PRO A 643 24.68 0.68 -6.17
N THR A 644 24.58 1.87 -6.78
CA THR A 644 23.53 2.85 -6.45
C THR A 644 22.13 2.34 -6.75
N ALA A 645 21.93 1.63 -7.88
CA ALA A 645 20.64 1.02 -8.19
C ALA A 645 20.30 -0.11 -7.20
N VAL A 646 21.28 -0.92 -6.80
CA VAL A 646 21.12 -1.97 -5.79
C VAL A 646 20.69 -1.37 -4.45
N GLU A 647 21.39 -0.35 -3.96
CA GLU A 647 21.03 0.38 -2.74
C GLU A 647 19.60 0.91 -2.79
N GLY A 648 19.21 1.54 -3.91
CA GLY A 648 17.84 2.02 -4.13
C GLY A 648 16.80 0.90 -4.07
N GLN A 649 17.09 -0.28 -4.63
CA GLN A 649 16.21 -1.45 -4.54
C GLN A 649 16.12 -2.03 -3.13
N ILE A 650 17.22 -2.03 -2.37
CA ILE A 650 17.25 -2.45 -0.97
C ILE A 650 16.38 -1.52 -0.12
N VAL A 651 16.61 -0.21 -0.23
CA VAL A 651 15.84 0.81 0.51
C VAL A 651 14.36 0.74 0.15
N GLY A 652 14.02 0.76 -1.15
CA GLY A 652 12.63 0.76 -1.59
C GLY A 652 11.84 -0.49 -1.17
N GLY A 653 12.45 -1.68 -1.27
CA GLY A 653 11.78 -2.91 -0.82
C GLY A 653 11.69 -3.02 0.71
N ALA A 654 12.71 -2.56 1.44
CA ALA A 654 12.66 -2.52 2.90
C ALA A 654 11.53 -1.60 3.40
N VAL A 655 11.42 -0.39 2.86
CA VAL A 655 10.35 0.57 3.21
C VAL A 655 8.97 0.00 2.89
N MET A 656 8.80 -0.65 1.73
CA MET A 656 7.54 -1.30 1.36
C MET A 656 7.15 -2.42 2.34
N GLY A 657 8.12 -3.21 2.80
CA GLY A 657 7.88 -4.24 3.82
C GLY A 657 7.60 -3.66 5.21
N ILE A 658 8.26 -2.56 5.58
CA ILE A 658 7.97 -1.79 6.81
C ILE A 658 6.53 -1.25 6.77
N GLY A 659 6.03 -0.82 5.61
CA GLY A 659 4.65 -0.41 5.42
C GLY A 659 3.65 -1.47 5.85
N ALA A 660 3.78 -2.69 5.33
CA ALA A 660 2.96 -3.83 5.77
C ALA A 660 3.15 -4.16 7.27
N ALA A 661 4.35 -3.94 7.81
CA ALA A 661 4.63 -4.20 9.22
C ALA A 661 3.96 -3.20 10.16
N LEU A 662 3.86 -1.92 9.79
CA LEU A 662 3.41 -0.85 10.69
C LEU A 662 1.97 -0.38 10.48
N GLY A 663 1.39 -0.54 9.28
CA GLY A 663 0.00 -0.08 9.09
C GLY A 663 -0.67 -0.27 7.73
N GLU A 664 0.03 -0.71 6.68
CA GLU A 664 -0.65 -1.02 5.42
C GLU A 664 -1.53 -2.27 5.54
N GLU A 665 -2.83 -2.08 5.28
CA GLU A 665 -3.81 -3.16 5.16
C GLU A 665 -5.04 -2.69 4.36
N LEU A 666 -5.63 -3.58 3.58
CA LEU A 666 -6.91 -3.32 2.88
C LEU A 666 -8.09 -3.76 3.74
N VAL A 667 -8.86 -2.79 4.23
CA VAL A 667 -10.02 -3.01 5.11
C VAL A 667 -11.26 -3.24 4.27
N ARG A 668 -11.99 -4.33 4.53
CA ARG A 668 -13.16 -4.76 3.75
C ARG A 668 -14.42 -4.82 4.59
N GLU A 669 -15.53 -4.33 4.02
CA GLU A 669 -16.83 -4.28 4.65
C GLU A 669 -17.94 -4.69 3.68
N GLY A 670 -18.64 -5.78 3.99
CA GLY A 670 -19.62 -6.36 3.07
C GLY A 670 -19.03 -6.75 1.71
N GLY A 671 -17.73 -7.03 1.65
CA GLY A 671 -16.97 -7.32 0.43
C GLY A 671 -16.40 -6.10 -0.30
N ARG A 672 -16.70 -4.86 0.15
CA ARG A 672 -16.15 -3.61 -0.43
C ARG A 672 -14.94 -3.12 0.36
N ILE A 673 -13.89 -2.65 -0.31
CA ILE A 673 -12.78 -1.96 0.37
C ILE A 673 -13.22 -0.56 0.81
N VAL A 674 -12.92 -0.20 2.06
CA VAL A 674 -13.36 1.08 2.67
C VAL A 674 -12.24 2.09 2.90
N ASN A 675 -11.01 1.76 2.56
CA ASN A 675 -9.86 2.68 2.66
C ASN A 675 -9.20 2.94 1.29
N THR A 676 -9.99 3.18 0.25
CA THR A 676 -9.53 3.36 -1.15
C THR A 676 -8.91 4.73 -1.48
N SER A 677 -8.18 5.34 -0.53
CA SER A 677 -7.43 6.59 -0.74
C SER A 677 -6.17 6.65 0.11
N TYR A 678 -5.15 7.39 -0.31
CA TYR A 678 -3.93 7.61 0.49
C TYR A 678 -4.13 8.34 1.82
N LEU A 679 -5.35 8.85 2.06
CA LEU A 679 -5.73 9.38 3.36
C LEU A 679 -6.03 8.28 4.38
N HIS A 680 -6.49 7.12 3.92
CA HIS A 680 -6.92 6.01 4.80
C HIS A 680 -6.13 4.73 4.58
N TYR A 681 -5.49 4.58 3.42
CA TYR A 681 -4.53 3.52 3.13
C TYR A 681 -3.12 4.03 3.44
N ALA A 682 -2.47 3.37 4.38
CA ALA A 682 -1.46 3.98 5.21
C ALA A 682 -0.04 3.68 4.68
N VAL A 683 0.26 4.21 3.48
CA VAL A 683 1.58 4.06 2.86
C VAL A 683 2.63 4.82 3.69
N PRO A 684 3.82 4.23 3.95
CA PRO A 684 4.93 4.91 4.63
C PRO A 684 5.27 6.26 4.02
N ARG A 685 5.46 7.27 4.86
CA ARG A 685 5.96 8.59 4.47
C ARG A 685 7.43 8.72 4.85
N SER A 686 8.14 9.67 4.26
CA SER A 686 9.55 9.93 4.60
C SER A 686 9.77 10.33 6.06
N ALA A 687 8.74 10.80 6.75
CA ALA A 687 8.79 11.12 8.17
C ALA A 687 8.56 9.92 9.10
N ASP A 688 8.09 8.79 8.57
CA ASP A 688 7.69 7.61 9.37
C ASP A 688 8.77 6.51 9.41
N VAL A 689 9.78 6.61 8.55
CA VAL A 689 10.82 5.59 8.40
C VAL A 689 12.19 6.28 8.45
N PRO A 690 13.12 5.83 9.32
CA PRO A 690 14.47 6.36 9.34
C PRO A 690 15.21 5.97 8.06
N SER A 691 16.37 6.58 7.82
CA SER A 691 17.24 6.17 6.73
C SER A 691 17.63 4.69 6.87
N VAL A 692 17.15 3.86 5.95
CA VAL A 692 17.56 2.46 5.83
C VAL A 692 19.04 2.45 5.42
N ARG A 693 19.88 1.72 6.16
CA ARG A 693 21.27 1.46 5.76
C ARG A 693 21.36 0.20 4.90
N PRO A 694 21.52 0.32 3.57
CA PRO A 694 21.76 -0.83 2.71
C PRO A 694 23.21 -1.31 2.88
N VAL A 695 23.40 -2.62 2.94
CA VAL A 695 24.73 -3.24 2.92
C VAL A 695 24.77 -4.27 1.78
N ILE A 696 25.71 -4.06 0.85
CA ILE A 696 25.92 -4.97 -0.28
C ILE A 696 26.94 -6.03 0.14
N VAL A 697 26.49 -7.27 0.26
CA VAL A 697 27.37 -8.43 0.42
C VAL A 697 27.70 -8.94 -0.97
N ASN A 698 28.93 -8.68 -1.40
CA ASN A 698 29.38 -9.10 -2.72
C ASN A 698 29.91 -10.53 -2.71
N ALA A 699 29.43 -11.34 -3.65
CA ALA A 699 30.00 -12.64 -3.99
C ALA A 699 30.04 -12.80 -5.51
N HIS A 700 30.78 -13.77 -6.03
CA HIS A 700 30.74 -14.10 -7.45
C HIS A 700 29.88 -15.35 -7.64
N ASP A 701 28.66 -15.18 -8.16
CA ASP A 701 27.82 -16.33 -8.51
C ASP A 701 28.05 -16.73 -9.97
N PRO A 702 28.55 -17.96 -10.24
CA PRO A 702 28.93 -18.36 -11.59
C PRO A 702 27.75 -18.45 -12.58
N ALA A 703 26.50 -18.50 -12.10
CA ALA A 703 25.33 -18.58 -12.97
C ALA A 703 24.89 -17.22 -13.51
N GLY A 704 25.26 -16.12 -12.83
CA GLY A 704 24.79 -14.77 -13.15
C GLY A 704 25.76 -13.99 -14.05
N PRO A 705 25.27 -13.00 -14.82
CA PRO A 705 26.13 -12.17 -15.67
C PRO A 705 27.11 -11.38 -14.80
N TYR A 706 28.40 -11.49 -15.09
CA TYR A 706 29.51 -10.92 -14.30
C TYR A 706 29.55 -11.36 -12.83
N GLY A 707 28.83 -12.41 -12.44
CA GLY A 707 28.71 -12.83 -11.04
C GLY A 707 27.49 -12.28 -10.30
N ALA A 708 26.58 -11.56 -10.98
CA ALA A 708 25.47 -10.86 -10.35
C ALA A 708 24.29 -11.78 -9.99
N LYS A 709 23.67 -11.54 -8.83
CA LYS A 709 22.34 -12.03 -8.47
C LYS A 709 21.33 -10.89 -8.50
N SER A 710 20.06 -11.22 -8.33
CA SER A 710 18.97 -10.26 -8.32
C SER A 710 18.68 -9.69 -6.93
N VAL A 711 18.27 -8.42 -6.86
CA VAL A 711 17.84 -7.73 -5.63
C VAL A 711 16.38 -7.24 -5.69
N GLY A 712 15.72 -7.40 -6.84
CA GLY A 712 14.41 -6.83 -7.14
C GLY A 712 13.29 -7.26 -6.20
N GLU A 713 13.35 -8.44 -5.58
CA GLU A 713 12.31 -8.90 -4.66
C GLU A 713 12.79 -9.21 -3.25
N MET A 714 14.09 -9.43 -3.06
CA MET A 714 14.64 -9.88 -1.77
C MET A 714 14.31 -8.93 -0.62
N SER A 715 14.42 -7.62 -0.85
CA SER A 715 14.36 -6.58 0.17
C SER A 715 13.01 -6.40 0.87
N ILE A 716 11.93 -6.99 0.34
CA ILE A 716 10.61 -6.95 1.00
C ILE A 716 10.36 -8.14 1.94
N ILE A 717 11.19 -9.19 1.90
CA ILE A 717 10.94 -10.43 2.66
C ILE A 717 11.16 -10.22 4.17
N PRO A 718 12.32 -9.75 4.65
CA PRO A 718 12.59 -9.71 6.09
C PRO A 718 11.82 -8.65 6.93
N PRO A 719 11.43 -7.46 6.40
CA PRO A 719 10.91 -6.37 7.23
C PRO A 719 9.79 -6.72 8.20
N GLY A 720 8.76 -7.45 7.76
CA GLY A 720 7.62 -7.81 8.60
C GLY A 720 8.04 -8.58 9.85
N ALA A 721 8.94 -9.56 9.69
CA ALA A 721 9.45 -10.37 10.79
C ALA A 721 10.45 -9.60 11.66
N ALA A 722 11.38 -8.83 11.07
CA ALA A 722 12.36 -8.06 11.83
C ALA A 722 11.66 -7.06 12.78
N MET A 723 10.62 -6.40 12.29
CA MET A 723 9.78 -5.50 13.11
C MET A 723 9.02 -6.25 14.20
N ALA A 724 8.40 -7.39 13.88
CA ALA A 724 7.67 -8.19 14.86
C ALA A 724 8.60 -8.72 15.97
N ASN A 725 9.83 -9.12 15.61
CA ASN A 725 10.87 -9.54 16.55
C ASN A 725 11.34 -8.38 17.43
N ALA A 726 11.57 -7.20 16.86
CA ALA A 726 11.98 -6.02 17.62
C ALA A 726 10.89 -5.56 18.61
N VAL A 727 9.62 -5.56 18.19
CA VAL A 727 8.49 -5.24 19.09
C VAL A 727 8.36 -6.30 20.18
N HIS A 728 8.51 -7.59 19.86
CA HIS A 728 8.51 -8.65 20.87
C HIS A 728 9.62 -8.45 21.92
N ASP A 729 10.83 -8.13 21.48
CA ASP A 729 11.97 -7.85 22.37
C ASP A 729 11.70 -6.62 23.27
N ALA A 730 11.03 -5.59 22.75
CA ALA A 730 10.69 -4.37 23.50
C ALA A 730 9.61 -4.59 24.58
N VAL A 731 8.52 -5.30 24.25
CA VAL A 731 7.35 -5.40 25.16
C VAL A 731 7.17 -6.77 25.82
N GLY A 732 7.86 -7.79 25.34
CA GLY A 732 7.78 -9.18 25.80
C GLY A 732 6.42 -9.81 25.56
N VAL A 733 5.71 -9.42 24.51
CA VAL A 733 4.46 -10.04 24.02
C VAL A 733 4.56 -10.26 22.52
N ARG A 734 4.16 -11.43 22.05
CA ARG A 734 4.27 -11.79 20.63
C ARG A 734 2.98 -11.44 19.90
N ILE A 735 3.05 -10.43 19.05
CA ILE A 735 1.98 -10.07 18.13
C ILE A 735 2.18 -10.89 16.85
N ARG A 736 1.21 -11.73 16.49
CA ARG A 736 1.30 -12.66 15.36
C ARG A 736 0.54 -12.20 14.11
N GLU A 737 -0.06 -11.01 14.15
CA GLU A 737 -0.87 -10.47 13.07
C GLU A 737 -0.41 -9.06 12.70
N LEU A 738 0.14 -8.90 11.48
CA LEU A 738 0.47 -7.60 10.94
C LEU A 738 -0.79 -6.84 10.48
N PRO A 739 -0.79 -5.49 10.47
CA PRO A 739 0.28 -4.61 10.95
C PRO A 739 0.37 -4.54 12.49
N LEU A 740 1.52 -4.14 13.05
CA LEU A 740 1.84 -3.99 14.48
C LEU A 740 1.24 -2.69 15.06
N THR A 741 -0.06 -2.50 14.86
CA THR A 741 -0.77 -1.28 15.21
C THR A 741 -1.01 -1.14 16.72
N PRO A 742 -1.22 0.09 17.23
CA PRO A 742 -1.40 0.34 18.66
C PRO A 742 -2.53 -0.47 19.32
N ASP A 743 -3.59 -0.78 18.58
CA ASP A 743 -4.69 -1.61 19.06
C ASP A 743 -4.22 -3.02 19.43
N LYS A 744 -3.36 -3.63 18.60
CA LYS A 744 -2.82 -4.97 18.85
C LYS A 744 -1.78 -4.97 19.96
N VAL A 745 -0.93 -3.94 20.00
CA VAL A 745 0.09 -3.78 21.06
C VAL A 745 -0.59 -3.63 22.43
N LEU A 746 -1.53 -2.68 22.57
CA LEU A 746 -2.21 -2.46 23.84
C LEU A 746 -3.11 -3.63 24.24
N THR A 747 -3.75 -4.30 23.29
CA THR A 747 -4.55 -5.50 23.58
C THR A 747 -3.66 -6.62 24.12
N ALA A 748 -2.53 -6.91 23.47
CA ALA A 748 -1.59 -7.93 23.93
C ALA A 748 -1.00 -7.61 25.31
N LEU A 749 -0.67 -6.34 25.58
CA LEU A 749 -0.20 -5.88 26.88
C LEU A 749 -1.29 -6.02 27.96
N ALA A 750 -2.54 -5.64 27.65
CA ALA A 750 -3.67 -5.76 28.57
C ALA A 750 -3.92 -7.23 28.94
N GLU A 751 -3.85 -8.15 27.97
CA GLU A 751 -3.99 -9.58 28.20
C GLU A 751 -2.88 -10.14 29.09
N LYS A 752 -1.61 -9.79 28.82
CA LYS A 752 -0.46 -10.18 29.65
C LYS A 752 -0.59 -9.70 31.11
N GLU A 753 -1.12 -8.50 31.30
CA GLU A 753 -1.31 -7.91 32.64
C GLU A 753 -2.63 -8.34 33.31
N GLY A 754 -3.47 -9.12 32.64
CA GLY A 754 -4.79 -9.50 33.15
C GLY A 754 -5.76 -8.31 33.30
N ARG A 755 -5.49 -7.19 32.61
CA ARG A 755 -6.25 -5.96 32.71
C ARG A 755 -7.57 -6.11 31.95
N ARG A 756 -8.70 -6.01 32.66
CA ARG A 756 -10.05 -6.03 32.07
C ARG A 756 -10.84 -4.80 32.49
N ARG A 757 -11.40 -4.07 31.51
CA ARG A 757 -12.36 -2.99 31.76
C ARG A 757 -13.78 -3.55 31.84
N HIS A 758 -14.55 -3.08 32.81
CA HIS A 758 -15.94 -3.49 32.99
C HIS A 758 -16.89 -2.31 32.74
N HIS A 759 -17.70 -2.42 31.69
CA HIS A 759 -18.67 -1.39 31.31
C HIS A 759 -20.08 -1.77 31.77
N ARG A 760 -20.72 -0.93 32.60
CA ARG A 760 -22.05 -1.21 33.18
C ARG A 760 -23.13 -0.38 32.48
N ILE A 761 -24.00 -1.05 31.70
CA ILE A 761 -25.07 -0.40 30.92
C ILE A 761 -26.06 0.35 31.82
N TRP A 762 -26.45 -0.20 32.97
CA TRP A 762 -27.42 0.43 33.87
C TRP A 762 -26.94 1.74 34.52
N ARG A 763 -25.63 2.02 34.47
CA ARG A 763 -25.08 3.31 34.91
C ARG A 763 -25.26 4.42 33.85
N ARG A 764 -26.01 4.16 32.77
CA ARG A 764 -26.12 5.03 31.58
C ARG A 764 -27.58 5.20 31.12
N PRO A 765 -28.47 5.76 31.97
CA PRO A 765 -29.90 5.85 31.68
C PRO A 765 -30.24 6.70 30.44
N GLY A 766 -29.36 7.60 29.98
CA GLY A 766 -29.61 8.40 28.76
C GLY A 766 -29.33 7.67 27.43
N ARG A 767 -28.67 6.51 27.45
CA ARG A 767 -28.15 5.84 26.24
C ARG A 767 -28.49 4.35 26.14
N TRP A 768 -29.37 3.83 27.01
CA TRP A 768 -29.75 2.40 27.01
C TRP A 768 -30.27 1.93 25.65
N TRP A 769 -31.00 2.79 24.93
CA TRP A 769 -31.55 2.47 23.61
C TRP A 769 -30.45 2.28 22.55
N ILE A 770 -29.31 2.99 22.65
CA ILE A 770 -28.17 2.80 21.72
C ILE A 770 -27.56 1.42 21.95
N ALA A 771 -27.38 1.02 23.22
CA ALA A 771 -26.88 -0.30 23.57
C ALA A 771 -27.84 -1.40 23.09
N LEU A 772 -29.15 -1.21 23.29
CA LEU A 772 -30.19 -2.10 22.76
C LEU A 772 -30.10 -2.22 21.23
N MET A 773 -30.01 -1.10 20.51
CA MET A 773 -29.87 -1.10 19.05
C MET A 773 -28.62 -1.87 18.61
N ARG A 774 -27.46 -1.62 19.23
CA ARG A 774 -26.21 -2.34 18.91
C ARG A 774 -26.34 -3.85 19.19
N ALA A 775 -26.99 -4.24 20.29
CA ALA A 775 -27.23 -5.65 20.60
C ALA A 775 -28.17 -6.34 19.59
N LEU A 776 -29.12 -5.58 19.03
CA LEU A 776 -30.06 -6.07 18.01
C LEU A 776 -29.46 -6.12 16.59
N TYR A 777 -28.36 -5.41 16.32
CA TYR A 777 -27.74 -5.37 14.98
C TYR A 777 -27.34 -6.76 14.47
N PRO A 778 -26.58 -7.57 15.22
CA PRO A 778 -26.26 -8.95 14.85
C PRO A 778 -27.50 -9.84 14.75
N LEU A 779 -28.59 -9.50 15.46
CA LEU A 779 -29.85 -10.26 15.48
C LEU A 779 -30.79 -9.91 14.30
N GLY A 780 -30.30 -9.16 13.31
CA GLY A 780 -31.01 -8.87 12.06
C GLY A 780 -31.44 -7.42 11.89
N LEU A 781 -31.36 -6.57 12.93
CA LEU A 781 -31.73 -5.16 12.80
C LEU A 781 -30.84 -4.42 11.79
N HIS A 782 -29.54 -4.72 11.75
CA HIS A 782 -28.65 -4.15 10.74
C HIS A 782 -29.11 -4.50 9.33
N HIS A 783 -29.53 -5.74 9.10
CA HIS A 783 -30.04 -6.20 7.81
C HIS A 783 -31.34 -5.48 7.42
N VAL A 784 -32.29 -5.31 8.35
CA VAL A 784 -33.54 -4.58 8.12
C VAL A 784 -33.25 -3.11 7.76
N LEU A 785 -32.39 -2.44 8.53
CA LEU A 785 -32.00 -1.04 8.26
C LEU A 785 -31.23 -0.92 6.94
N HIS A 786 -30.34 -1.87 6.64
CA HIS A 786 -29.60 -1.90 5.38
C HIS A 786 -30.52 -2.12 4.18
N HIS A 787 -31.49 -3.05 4.26
CA HIS A 787 -32.32 -3.41 3.12
C HIS A 787 -33.49 -2.46 2.87
N TRP A 788 -34.22 -2.11 3.93
CA TRP A 788 -35.40 -1.24 3.83
C TRP A 788 -35.05 0.20 4.16
N GLY A 789 -34.26 0.39 5.21
CA GLY A 789 -33.91 1.71 5.69
C GLY A 789 -33.09 2.53 4.70
N THR A 790 -32.22 1.89 3.91
CA THR A 790 -31.46 2.60 2.87
C THR A 790 -32.34 3.04 1.70
N ARG A 791 -33.38 2.27 1.36
CA ARG A 791 -34.33 2.58 0.27
C ARG A 791 -35.27 3.73 0.59
N PHE A 792 -35.71 3.82 1.86
CA PHE A 792 -36.64 4.85 2.33
C PHE A 792 -35.95 6.02 3.04
N GLY A 793 -34.62 6.06 3.03
CA GLY A 793 -33.88 7.19 3.57
C GLY A 793 -34.11 8.47 2.78
N ARG A 794 -33.54 9.57 3.25
CA ARG A 794 -33.53 10.85 2.51
C ARG A 794 -32.92 10.53 1.15
N GLY A 795 -33.74 10.54 0.09
CA GLY A 795 -33.40 9.95 -1.21
C GLY A 795 -32.18 10.57 -1.86
N VAL A 796 -30.99 10.18 -1.42
CA VAL A 796 -29.79 10.16 -2.23
C VAL A 796 -29.91 8.85 -2.98
N GLY A 797 -30.58 8.89 -4.13
CA GLY A 797 -30.77 7.71 -4.96
C GLY A 797 -29.44 7.00 -5.18
N SER A 798 -29.49 5.70 -5.46
CA SER A 798 -28.34 4.88 -5.86
C SER A 798 -27.70 5.31 -7.20
N GLY A 799 -27.84 6.57 -7.59
CA GLY A 799 -27.17 7.19 -8.71
C GLY A 799 -26.16 8.17 -8.15
N VAL A 800 -24.94 8.05 -8.64
CA VAL A 800 -23.94 9.13 -8.71
C VAL A 800 -24.67 10.47 -8.70
N ALA A 801 -24.42 11.32 -7.69
CA ALA A 801 -24.94 12.69 -7.74
C ALA A 801 -24.53 13.29 -9.09
N ASP A 802 -25.44 14.01 -9.73
CA ASP A 802 -25.17 14.66 -11.02
C ASP A 802 -23.79 15.35 -10.93
N PRO A 803 -22.81 14.98 -11.78
CA PRO A 803 -21.49 15.62 -11.80
C PRO A 803 -21.54 17.14 -11.98
N GLY A 804 -22.69 17.69 -12.43
CA GLY A 804 -23.00 19.11 -12.55
C GLY A 804 -23.71 19.74 -11.35
N SER A 805 -23.85 19.03 -10.24
CA SER A 805 -24.70 19.47 -9.14
C SER A 805 -24.14 20.65 -8.33
N VAL A 806 -22.81 20.82 -8.31
CA VAL A 806 -22.15 22.11 -8.02
C VAL A 806 -22.00 22.88 -9.33
N THR A 807 -22.87 23.85 -9.56
CA THR A 807 -22.90 24.67 -10.78
C THR A 807 -21.82 25.76 -10.82
N SER A 808 -21.30 26.19 -9.65
CA SER A 808 -20.21 27.18 -9.57
C SER A 808 -19.46 27.13 -8.23
N LEU A 809 -18.17 27.49 -8.26
CA LEU A 809 -17.33 27.78 -7.09
C LEU A 809 -16.92 29.25 -7.18
N THR A 810 -17.25 30.04 -6.16
CA THR A 810 -16.87 31.46 -6.06
C THR A 810 -16.01 31.69 -4.82
N ALA A 811 -15.15 32.70 -4.86
CA ALA A 811 -14.30 33.08 -3.73
C ALA A 811 -14.35 34.62 -3.56
N PRO A 812 -15.41 35.16 -2.96
CA PRO A 812 -15.56 36.59 -2.74
C PRO A 812 -14.45 37.15 -1.84
N ASP A 813 -14.11 38.42 -2.03
CA ASP A 813 -13.04 39.10 -1.28
C ASP A 813 -13.58 39.84 -0.02
N ASP A 814 -14.89 39.92 0.16
CA ASP A 814 -15.56 40.59 1.27
C ASP A 814 -16.57 39.70 2.01
N LEU A 815 -16.65 39.86 3.33
CA LEU A 815 -17.55 39.09 4.20
C LEU A 815 -19.05 39.32 3.88
N PRO A 816 -19.55 40.55 3.64
CA PRO A 816 -20.95 40.75 3.28
C PRO A 816 -21.43 39.93 2.07
N THR A 817 -20.59 39.78 1.03
CA THR A 817 -20.91 38.95 -0.14
C THR A 817 -20.98 37.47 0.21
N VAL A 818 -20.06 36.98 1.06
CA VAL A 818 -20.13 35.61 1.58
C VAL A 818 -21.43 35.37 2.35
N LEU A 819 -21.80 36.30 3.24
CA LEU A 819 -23.01 36.17 4.08
C LEU A 819 -24.29 36.15 3.26
N ARG A 820 -24.42 37.03 2.24
CA ARG A 820 -25.57 37.03 1.32
C ARG A 820 -25.66 35.72 0.54
N GLY A 821 -24.51 35.22 0.06
CA GLY A 821 -24.45 33.94 -0.62
C GLY A 821 -24.89 32.78 0.30
N ALA A 822 -24.40 32.75 1.53
CA ALA A 822 -24.79 31.78 2.54
C ALA A 822 -26.29 31.82 2.85
N ALA A 823 -26.86 33.02 3.01
CA ALA A 823 -28.30 33.23 3.25
C ALA A 823 -29.16 32.77 2.06
N SER A 824 -28.63 32.88 0.83
CA SER A 824 -29.29 32.39 -0.38
C SER A 824 -29.20 30.87 -0.59
N GLY A 825 -28.59 30.14 0.35
CA GLY A 825 -28.47 28.68 0.32
C GLY A 825 -27.17 28.15 -0.29
N ALA A 826 -26.18 29.02 -0.59
CA ALA A 826 -24.86 28.57 -0.98
C ALA A 826 -24.12 27.92 0.20
N GLN A 827 -23.39 26.84 -0.07
CA GLN A 827 -22.57 26.20 0.97
C GLN A 827 -21.25 26.95 1.10
N VAL A 828 -21.02 27.53 2.26
CA VAL A 828 -19.76 28.20 2.60
C VAL A 828 -18.75 27.16 3.04
N ILE A 829 -17.56 27.20 2.44
CA ILE A 829 -16.42 26.36 2.80
C ILE A 829 -15.29 27.22 3.34
N GLY A 830 -14.73 26.81 4.48
CA GLY A 830 -13.74 27.58 5.21
C GLY A 830 -12.38 27.70 4.49
N GLY A 831 -12.12 26.90 3.45
CA GLY A 831 -10.82 26.88 2.77
C GLY A 831 -10.79 26.00 1.50
N GLY A 832 -9.62 25.97 0.85
CA GLY A 832 -9.46 25.32 -0.46
C GLY A 832 -9.40 23.79 -0.44
N SER A 833 -8.97 23.17 0.67
CA SER A 833 -8.88 21.71 0.79
C SER A 833 -10.25 21.02 0.81
N ASP A 834 -11.24 21.67 1.42
CA ASP A 834 -12.60 21.12 1.51
C ASP A 834 -13.35 21.25 0.18
N ALA A 835 -13.01 22.23 -0.68
CA ALA A 835 -13.63 22.40 -2.00
C ALA A 835 -13.53 21.12 -2.85
N MET A 836 -12.36 20.47 -2.84
CA MET A 836 -12.12 19.25 -3.59
C MET A 836 -12.86 18.05 -2.98
N VAL A 837 -12.96 17.99 -1.65
CA VAL A 837 -13.68 16.93 -0.93
C VAL A 837 -15.18 17.07 -1.15
N GLU A 838 -15.74 18.28 -1.01
CA GLU A 838 -17.16 18.57 -1.23
C GLU A 838 -17.58 18.32 -2.68
N ARG A 839 -16.75 18.72 -3.66
CA ARG A 839 -17.05 18.49 -5.09
C ARG A 839 -17.15 17.00 -5.46
N ARG A 840 -16.51 16.12 -4.68
CA ARG A 840 -16.60 14.66 -4.87
C ARG A 840 -17.76 14.00 -4.14
N ARG A 841 -18.57 14.76 -3.36
CA ARG A 841 -19.65 14.17 -2.56
C ARG A 841 -20.89 13.89 -3.38
N GLU A 842 -21.47 12.73 -3.08
CA GLU A 842 -22.83 12.37 -3.45
C GLU A 842 -23.84 12.80 -2.36
N ALA A 843 -23.63 13.93 -1.70
CA ALA A 843 -24.58 14.49 -0.73
C ALA A 843 -25.49 15.53 -1.42
N GLU A 844 -26.50 16.07 -0.72
CA GLU A 844 -27.35 17.13 -1.30
C GLU A 844 -26.48 18.20 -1.94
N PRO A 845 -26.65 18.45 -3.25
CA PRO A 845 -25.74 19.33 -3.92
C PRO A 845 -26.03 20.76 -3.53
N ALA A 846 -25.02 21.40 -2.93
CA ALA A 846 -24.96 22.84 -2.98
C ALA A 846 -24.76 23.23 -4.45
N SER A 847 -25.73 23.94 -5.03
CA SER A 847 -25.59 24.47 -6.39
C SER A 847 -24.42 25.44 -6.50
N VAL A 848 -24.02 26.08 -5.39
CA VAL A 848 -22.94 27.06 -5.31
C VAL A 848 -22.09 26.81 -4.08
N LEU A 849 -20.76 26.71 -4.26
CA LEU A 849 -19.78 26.72 -3.19
C LEU A 849 -19.15 28.11 -3.05
N ILE A 850 -19.02 28.62 -1.82
CA ILE A 850 -18.37 29.90 -1.53
C ILE A 850 -17.16 29.67 -0.63
N SER A 851 -15.96 29.99 -1.12
CA SER A 851 -14.75 29.94 -0.29
C SER A 851 -14.51 31.26 0.43
N THR A 852 -14.27 31.20 1.74
CA THR A 852 -13.90 32.38 2.55
C THR A 852 -12.41 32.73 2.48
N ARG A 853 -11.59 31.96 1.74
CA ARG A 853 -10.12 32.08 1.73
C ARG A 853 -9.61 33.45 1.29
N SER A 854 -10.34 34.12 0.39
CA SER A 854 -9.96 35.42 -0.17
C SER A 854 -10.39 36.62 0.69
N VAL A 855 -11.22 36.40 1.72
CA VAL A 855 -11.70 37.49 2.59
C VAL A 855 -10.59 37.90 3.56
N LEU A 856 -9.81 38.92 3.20
CA LEU A 856 -8.67 39.40 3.99
C LEU A 856 -9.06 39.83 5.41
N ALA A 857 -10.28 40.33 5.61
CA ALA A 857 -10.81 40.69 6.92
C ALA A 857 -10.96 39.49 7.89
N LEU A 858 -10.94 38.27 7.38
CA LEU A 858 -10.95 37.03 8.17
C LEU A 858 -9.55 36.46 8.39
N ARG A 859 -8.49 37.17 7.98
CA ARG A 859 -7.09 36.80 8.25
C ARG A 859 -6.53 37.60 9.41
N GLY A 860 -5.44 37.06 9.98
CA GLY A 860 -4.68 37.69 11.05
C GLY A 860 -4.84 36.99 12.39
N VAL A 861 -3.75 37.01 13.16
CA VAL A 861 -3.70 36.60 14.55
C VAL A 861 -3.22 37.82 15.34
N ARG A 862 -4.02 38.28 16.30
CA ARG A 862 -3.73 39.49 17.07
C ARG A 862 -3.99 39.28 18.55
N GLN A 863 -3.12 39.85 19.38
CA GLN A 863 -3.39 39.98 20.80
C GLN A 863 -4.21 41.25 21.02
N ALA A 864 -5.36 41.12 21.66
CA ALA A 864 -6.22 42.25 22.01
C ALA A 864 -5.74 42.91 23.31
N ASP A 865 -6.18 44.15 23.56
CA ASP A 865 -5.78 44.94 24.73
C ASP A 865 -6.18 44.29 26.06
N ASP A 866 -7.22 43.45 26.06
CA ASP A 866 -7.66 42.63 27.20
C ASP A 866 -6.77 41.41 27.45
N GLY A 867 -5.74 41.21 26.63
CA GLY A 867 -4.81 40.08 26.66
C GLY A 867 -5.33 38.81 25.96
N ALA A 868 -6.55 38.82 25.40
CA ALA A 868 -7.08 37.69 24.64
C ALA A 868 -6.39 37.57 23.28
N LEU A 869 -6.24 36.34 22.80
CA LEU A 869 -5.73 36.07 21.46
C LEU A 869 -6.91 35.90 20.49
N ARG A 870 -6.95 36.70 19.44
CA ARG A 870 -7.99 36.68 18.42
C ARG A 870 -7.42 36.16 17.11
N ILE A 871 -8.07 35.14 16.56
CA ILE A 871 -7.62 34.36 15.40
C ILE A 871 -8.70 34.43 14.34
N GLY A 872 -8.40 35.03 13.19
CA GLY A 872 -9.34 35.10 12.08
C GLY A 872 -9.66 33.72 11.47
N ALA A 873 -10.90 33.53 11.02
CA ALA A 873 -11.39 32.27 10.45
C ALA A 873 -10.62 31.77 9.21
N ALA A 874 -10.11 32.68 8.38
CA ALA A 874 -9.37 32.39 7.16
C ALA A 874 -7.85 32.32 7.38
N VAL A 875 -7.36 32.47 8.62
CA VAL A 875 -5.96 32.18 8.99
C VAL A 875 -5.66 30.74 8.61
N THR A 876 -4.58 30.53 7.85
CA THR A 876 -4.10 29.20 7.52
C THR A 876 -3.50 28.54 8.75
N LEU A 877 -3.52 27.20 8.80
CA LEU A 877 -2.92 26.49 9.92
C LEU A 877 -1.42 26.83 10.05
N ALA A 878 -0.70 26.97 8.94
CA ALA A 878 0.70 27.42 8.97
C ALA A 878 0.88 28.80 9.63
N GLU A 879 0.10 29.80 9.19
CA GLU A 879 0.11 31.15 9.79
C GLU A 879 -0.24 31.10 11.29
N LEU A 880 -1.20 30.26 11.70
CA LEU A 880 -1.56 30.08 13.11
C LEU A 880 -0.37 29.53 13.91
N ALA A 881 0.27 28.46 13.43
CA ALA A 881 1.39 27.85 14.13
C ALA A 881 2.55 28.81 14.33
N ASP A 882 2.86 29.62 13.33
CA ASP A 882 3.94 30.61 13.43
C ASP A 882 3.58 31.75 14.37
N ALA A 883 2.35 32.26 14.32
CA ALA A 883 1.89 33.34 15.18
C ALA A 883 1.78 32.95 16.66
N THR A 884 1.53 31.67 16.97
CA THR A 884 1.31 31.20 18.36
C THR A 884 2.49 30.46 18.97
N ARG A 885 3.57 30.23 18.22
CA ARG A 885 4.72 29.43 18.65
C ARG A 885 5.31 29.87 20.00
N THR A 886 5.32 31.17 20.27
CA THR A 886 5.87 31.75 21.50
C THR A 886 4.82 32.13 22.53
N THR A 887 3.61 32.48 22.11
CA THR A 887 2.54 32.99 22.99
C THR A 887 1.64 31.89 23.53
N VAL A 888 1.26 30.93 22.67
CA VAL A 888 0.41 29.79 23.02
C VAL A 888 0.97 28.53 22.32
N PRO A 889 2.12 27.99 22.78
CA PRO A 889 2.85 26.94 22.05
C PRO A 889 2.03 25.70 21.74
N VAL A 890 1.09 25.32 22.63
CA VAL A 890 0.20 24.15 22.42
C VAL A 890 -0.62 24.23 21.13
N LEU A 891 -0.99 25.44 20.66
CA LEU A 891 -1.66 25.63 19.37
C LEU A 891 -0.71 25.31 18.21
N ALA A 892 0.53 25.78 18.30
CA ALA A 892 1.55 25.52 17.29
C ALA A 892 1.93 24.03 17.24
N ASP A 893 2.09 23.39 18.39
CA ASP A 893 2.38 21.95 18.51
C ASP A 893 1.27 21.10 17.89
N ALA A 894 0.02 21.40 18.26
CA ALA A 894 -1.13 20.68 17.72
C ALA A 894 -1.24 20.86 16.21
N VAL A 895 -1.09 22.09 15.72
CA VAL A 895 -1.08 22.35 14.28
C VAL A 895 0.07 21.63 13.58
N GLY A 896 1.27 21.60 14.15
CA GLY A 896 2.43 20.89 13.61
C GLY A 896 2.15 19.41 13.34
N SER A 897 1.27 18.79 14.14
CA SER A 897 0.81 17.40 14.00
C SER A 897 -0.32 17.18 12.99
N ILE A 898 -0.92 18.25 12.44
CA ILE A 898 -2.04 18.17 11.50
C ILE A 898 -1.51 18.17 10.06
N ALA A 899 -1.83 17.11 9.31
CA ALA A 899 -1.58 17.01 7.87
C ALA A 899 -0.11 17.24 7.46
N SER A 900 0.15 17.36 6.16
CA SER A 900 1.45 17.79 5.64
C SER A 900 1.58 19.32 5.65
N ALA A 901 2.81 19.82 5.53
CA ALA A 901 3.07 21.25 5.42
C ALA A 901 2.30 21.90 4.25
N GLN A 902 2.23 21.22 3.10
CA GLN A 902 1.50 21.69 1.92
C GLN A 902 0.00 21.88 2.21
N ILE A 903 -0.60 20.95 2.96
CA ILE A 903 -2.01 21.06 3.36
C ILE A 903 -2.18 22.20 4.37
N ARG A 904 -1.29 22.33 5.36
CA ARG A 904 -1.37 23.41 6.37
C ARG A 904 -1.25 24.82 5.78
N ASN A 905 -0.57 24.97 4.65
CA ASN A 905 -0.45 26.24 3.93
C ASN A 905 -1.75 26.68 3.23
N VAL A 906 -2.73 25.77 3.08
CA VAL A 906 -4.01 26.06 2.41
C VAL A 906 -5.24 25.77 3.27
N ALA A 907 -5.12 24.92 4.28
CA ALA A 907 -6.16 24.64 5.26
C ALA A 907 -6.26 25.80 6.25
N THR A 908 -7.48 26.24 6.53
CA THR A 908 -7.77 27.36 7.44
C THR A 908 -8.26 26.88 8.79
N VAL A 909 -8.27 27.77 9.79
CA VAL A 909 -8.83 27.53 11.12
C VAL A 909 -10.31 27.14 11.03
N ALA A 910 -11.12 27.92 10.32
CA ALA A 910 -12.54 27.62 10.15
C ALA A 910 -12.75 26.30 9.40
N GLY A 911 -12.01 26.07 8.30
CA GLY A 911 -12.07 24.81 7.55
C GLY A 911 -11.76 23.60 8.44
N ASN A 912 -10.75 23.69 9.31
CA ASN A 912 -10.44 22.62 10.26
C ASN A 912 -11.55 22.39 11.29
N LEU A 913 -12.20 23.44 11.79
CA LEU A 913 -13.28 23.34 12.78
C LEU A 913 -14.58 22.79 12.20
N VAL A 914 -14.91 23.16 10.96
CA VAL A 914 -16.14 22.73 10.26
C VAL A 914 -15.93 21.52 9.36
N GLN A 915 -14.74 20.90 9.43
CA GLN A 915 -14.43 19.73 8.62
C GLN A 915 -15.37 18.56 8.95
N GLU A 916 -15.47 17.66 7.99
CA GLU A 916 -16.47 16.61 8.02
C GLU A 916 -15.98 15.28 8.58
N LYS A 917 -16.93 14.41 8.94
CA LYS A 917 -16.70 13.14 9.65
C LYS A 917 -15.63 12.31 8.94
N ARG A 918 -14.69 11.76 9.70
CA ARG A 918 -13.58 10.95 9.18
C ARG A 918 -13.93 9.47 8.99
N CYS A 919 -15.05 9.01 9.54
CA CYS A 919 -15.56 7.66 9.41
C CYS A 919 -15.46 7.11 7.96
N TRP A 920 -14.75 6.00 7.79
CA TRP A 920 -14.57 5.35 6.49
C TRP A 920 -15.90 5.03 5.79
N PHE A 921 -16.97 4.66 6.50
CA PHE A 921 -18.27 4.43 5.86
C PHE A 921 -18.89 5.71 5.31
N PHE A 922 -18.76 6.82 6.02
CA PHE A 922 -19.29 8.10 5.58
C PHE A 922 -18.54 8.63 4.35
N ARG A 923 -17.21 8.47 4.33
CA ARG A 923 -16.37 8.98 3.24
C ARG A 923 -16.33 8.10 1.99
N ASN A 924 -16.61 6.80 2.10
CA ASN A 924 -16.52 5.85 0.99
C ASN A 924 -17.89 5.39 0.48
N GLY A 925 -18.85 6.30 0.34
CA GLY A 925 -20.05 6.00 -0.45
C GLY A 925 -21.17 5.22 0.26
N PHE A 926 -21.06 4.84 1.53
CA PHE A 926 -22.12 4.05 2.17
C PHE A 926 -23.34 4.94 2.50
N SER A 927 -24.55 4.45 2.24
CA SER A 927 -25.82 5.06 2.69
C SER A 927 -26.03 4.90 4.20
N CYS A 928 -25.08 5.36 4.99
CA CYS A 928 -25.04 5.23 6.44
C CYS A 928 -26.03 6.19 7.11
N TYR A 929 -26.27 5.99 8.41
CA TYR A 929 -27.17 6.81 9.23
C TYR A 929 -26.97 8.33 9.04
N LYS A 930 -25.72 8.81 8.94
CA LYS A 930 -25.45 10.24 8.77
C LYS A 930 -25.71 10.74 7.35
N ARG A 931 -25.46 9.91 6.34
CA ARG A 931 -25.67 10.27 4.93
C ARG A 931 -27.14 10.22 4.54
N ASN A 932 -27.83 9.15 4.94
CA ASN A 932 -29.15 8.78 4.42
C ASN A 932 -30.28 8.91 5.45
N GLY A 933 -29.96 9.34 6.67
CA GLY A 933 -30.91 9.64 7.73
C GLY A 933 -31.23 8.47 8.67
N ALA A 934 -32.25 8.68 9.52
CA ALA A 934 -32.54 7.83 10.67
C ALA A 934 -33.05 6.42 10.34
N SER A 935 -33.41 6.14 9.09
CA SER A 935 -33.75 4.79 8.64
C SER A 935 -32.52 3.93 8.35
N SER A 936 -31.35 4.53 8.09
CA SER A 936 -30.13 3.80 7.71
C SER A 936 -29.30 3.31 8.91
N PRO A 937 -28.50 2.23 8.74
CA PRO A 937 -27.61 1.74 9.79
C PRO A 937 -26.34 2.61 9.91
N CYS A 938 -25.74 2.58 11.10
CA CYS A 938 -24.33 2.94 11.25
C CYS A 938 -23.48 1.68 11.02
N TYR A 939 -22.80 1.62 9.88
CA TYR A 939 -22.02 0.44 9.48
C TYR A 939 -20.84 0.14 10.41
N ALA A 940 -20.31 1.15 11.10
CA ALA A 940 -19.23 0.98 12.08
C ALA A 940 -19.58 0.06 13.25
N VAL A 941 -20.87 -0.19 13.51
CA VAL A 941 -21.28 -1.12 14.58
C VAL A 941 -20.91 -2.57 14.24
N MET A 942 -21.04 -2.96 12.97
CA MET A 942 -20.75 -4.34 12.52
C MET A 942 -19.42 -4.45 11.77
N GLY A 943 -18.95 -3.36 11.18
CA GLY A 943 -17.69 -3.31 10.44
C GLY A 943 -16.51 -2.84 11.28
N ASP A 944 -15.39 -2.55 10.63
CA ASP A 944 -14.17 -2.07 11.26
C ASP A 944 -14.47 -0.76 11.99
N HIS A 945 -14.03 -0.69 13.24
CA HIS A 945 -14.20 0.46 14.10
C HIS A 945 -12.95 0.75 14.94
N ARG A 946 -11.81 0.12 14.61
CA ARG A 946 -10.60 0.13 15.45
C ARG A 946 -10.10 1.55 15.72
N PHE A 947 -10.02 2.38 14.68
CA PHE A 947 -9.33 3.67 14.75
C PHE A 947 -10.27 4.88 14.86
N GLN A 948 -11.11 5.13 13.86
CA GLN A 948 -11.78 6.42 13.66
C GLN A 948 -13.17 6.55 14.34
N HIS A 949 -13.43 5.76 15.38
CA HIS A 949 -14.75 5.67 16.02
C HIS A 949 -14.75 5.97 17.51
N ALA A 950 -15.90 6.41 18.01
CA ALA A 950 -16.10 6.84 19.37
C ALA A 950 -16.09 5.65 20.32
N VAL A 951 -15.43 5.85 21.46
CA VAL A 951 -15.36 4.92 22.59
C VAL A 951 -15.95 5.53 23.85
N ILE A 952 -16.09 6.85 23.91
CA ILE A 952 -16.79 7.59 24.96
C ILE A 952 -18.03 8.22 24.35
N ASP A 953 -19.15 8.17 25.08
CA ASP A 953 -20.38 8.87 24.69
C ASP A 953 -20.81 8.60 23.23
N GLY A 954 -20.64 7.35 22.78
CA GLY A 954 -21.04 6.93 21.44
C GLY A 954 -22.52 7.22 21.17
N HIS A 955 -22.80 7.88 20.05
CA HIS A 955 -24.16 8.14 19.55
C HIS A 955 -24.65 6.93 18.73
N ARG A 956 -25.81 7.00 18.06
CA ARG A 956 -26.16 6.01 17.01
C ARG A 956 -25.13 6.02 15.88
N CYS A 957 -24.61 7.21 15.55
CA CYS A 957 -23.41 7.37 14.73
C CYS A 957 -22.18 7.23 15.60
N GLN A 958 -21.21 6.42 15.15
CA GLN A 958 -19.99 6.17 15.90
C GLN A 958 -18.81 7.04 15.47
N ALA A 959 -19.01 8.01 14.58
CA ALA A 959 -17.93 8.92 14.19
C ALA A 959 -17.49 9.80 15.36
N VAL A 960 -16.23 10.24 15.32
CA VAL A 960 -15.63 11.15 16.31
C VAL A 960 -15.56 12.57 15.77
N THR A 961 -15.30 13.55 16.65
CA THR A 961 -14.91 14.88 16.19
C THR A 961 -13.59 14.80 15.42
N PRO A 962 -13.53 15.30 14.18
CA PRO A 962 -12.33 15.19 13.35
C PRO A 962 -11.25 16.25 13.66
N SER A 963 -11.48 17.21 14.56
CA SER A 963 -10.58 18.36 14.73
C SER A 963 -9.70 18.26 15.98
N ASP A 964 -8.39 18.11 15.76
CA ASP A 964 -7.37 18.25 16.81
C ASP A 964 -7.37 19.68 17.37
N LEU A 965 -7.56 20.67 16.49
CA LEU A 965 -7.64 22.09 16.88
C LEU A 965 -8.85 22.35 17.80
N ALA A 966 -10.01 21.74 17.54
CA ALA A 966 -11.16 21.83 18.43
C ALA A 966 -10.87 21.28 19.83
N THR A 967 -10.09 20.20 19.92
CA THR A 967 -9.69 19.60 21.20
C THR A 967 -8.83 20.57 22.01
N VAL A 968 -7.86 21.22 21.35
CA VAL A 968 -6.96 22.21 21.97
C VAL A 968 -7.72 23.47 22.36
N LEU A 969 -8.54 24.01 21.46
CA LEU A 969 -9.35 25.20 21.72
C LEU A 969 -10.34 24.97 22.87
N THR A 970 -10.87 23.77 23.02
CA THR A 970 -11.69 23.39 24.18
C THR A 970 -10.89 23.43 25.48
N ALA A 971 -9.65 22.93 25.48
CA ALA A 971 -8.78 23.02 26.66
C ALA A 971 -8.40 24.47 27.01
N LEU A 972 -8.43 25.36 26.03
CA LEU A 972 -8.14 26.79 26.19
C LEU A 972 -9.40 27.65 26.45
N ASP A 973 -10.54 27.05 26.77
CA ASP A 973 -11.82 27.76 27.01
C ASP A 973 -12.18 28.75 25.86
N ALA A 974 -11.83 28.41 24.62
CA ALA A 974 -11.97 29.33 23.50
C ALA A 974 -13.44 29.60 23.15
N GLN A 975 -13.68 30.73 22.48
CA GLN A 975 -14.98 31.13 21.96
C GLN A 975 -14.95 31.21 20.42
N VAL A 976 -16.07 30.91 19.79
CA VAL A 976 -16.27 30.98 18.33
C VAL A 976 -17.22 32.13 18.04
N GLU A 977 -16.74 33.14 17.31
CA GLU A 977 -17.58 34.21 16.78
C GLU A 977 -18.18 33.78 15.43
N LEU A 978 -19.51 33.92 15.33
CA LEU A 978 -20.30 33.58 14.16
C LEU A 978 -20.95 34.85 13.60
N ALA A 979 -21.07 34.91 12.28
CA ALA A 979 -21.80 35.97 11.58
C ALA A 979 -22.83 35.38 10.61
N ALA A 980 -23.98 36.03 10.54
CA ALA A 980 -25.01 35.84 9.53
C ALA A 980 -25.40 37.22 8.97
N GLU A 981 -26.31 37.24 7.99
CA GLU A 981 -26.83 38.50 7.45
C GLU A 981 -27.58 39.35 8.50
N ASP A 982 -28.21 38.70 9.49
CA ASP A 982 -29.04 39.33 10.52
C ASP A 982 -28.30 39.68 11.82
N GLY A 983 -27.01 39.31 11.95
CA GLY A 983 -26.20 39.70 13.11
C GLY A 983 -25.00 38.81 13.40
N ARG A 984 -24.40 39.02 14.57
CA ARG A 984 -23.30 38.22 15.11
C ARG A 984 -23.69 37.60 16.43
N ARG A 985 -23.14 36.42 16.72
CA ARG A 985 -23.21 35.80 18.05
C ARG A 985 -21.94 35.04 18.37
N THR A 986 -21.70 34.86 19.67
CA THR A 986 -20.53 34.15 20.19
C THR A 986 -20.99 32.90 20.91
N LEU A 987 -20.29 31.79 20.70
CA LEU A 987 -20.49 30.53 21.40
C LEU A 987 -19.22 30.11 22.12
N ALA A 988 -19.34 29.45 23.27
CA ALA A 988 -18.22 28.68 23.78
C ALA A 988 -17.90 27.53 22.79
N ILE A 989 -16.63 27.20 22.61
CA ILE A 989 -16.24 26.09 21.71
C ILE A 989 -16.88 24.74 22.13
N GLU A 990 -17.17 24.56 23.41
CA GLU A 990 -17.90 23.41 23.96
C GLU A 990 -19.34 23.33 23.45
N GLU A 991 -19.98 24.47 23.21
CA GLU A 991 -21.34 24.57 22.68
C GLU A 991 -21.35 24.53 21.15
N PHE A 992 -20.21 24.77 20.52
CA PHE A 992 -20.08 24.77 19.07
C PHE A 992 -20.23 23.36 18.47
N PHE A 993 -19.71 22.31 19.11
CA PHE A 993 -19.86 20.94 18.64
C PHE A 993 -21.04 20.25 19.34
N VAL A 994 -22.06 19.87 18.56
CA VAL A 994 -23.31 19.29 19.08
C VAL A 994 -23.42 17.78 18.84
N GLY A 995 -22.50 17.21 18.07
CA GLY A 995 -22.54 15.81 17.68
C GLY A 995 -21.36 15.40 16.82
N PRO A 996 -21.38 14.16 16.29
CA PRO A 996 -20.26 13.57 15.56
C PRO A 996 -20.05 14.29 14.22
N GLY A 997 -19.17 15.28 14.23
CA GLY A 997 -18.93 16.22 13.12
C GLY A 997 -20.13 17.11 12.82
N GLU A 998 -20.91 17.46 13.84
CA GLU A 998 -22.02 18.41 13.75
C GLU A 998 -21.70 19.64 14.60
N THR A 999 -21.97 20.81 14.03
CA THR A 999 -21.76 22.09 14.70
C THR A 999 -23.09 22.78 14.98
N ALA A 1000 -23.07 23.79 15.86
CA ALA A 1000 -24.21 24.63 16.20
C ALA A 1000 -24.47 25.77 15.19
N LEU A 1001 -23.87 25.68 13.98
CA LEU A 1001 -24.08 26.63 12.89
C LEU A 1001 -25.52 26.53 12.39
N ARG A 1002 -26.19 27.68 12.29
CA ARG A 1002 -27.50 27.81 11.65
C ARG A 1002 -27.32 28.00 10.14
N PRO A 1003 -28.33 27.70 9.31
CA PRO A 1003 -28.30 28.05 7.89
C PRO A 1003 -27.93 29.53 7.69
N GLY A 1004 -26.96 29.81 6.82
CA GLY A 1004 -26.47 31.17 6.55
C GLY A 1004 -25.39 31.69 7.52
N GLU A 1005 -25.08 30.98 8.61
CA GLU A 1005 -24.00 31.38 9.52
C GLU A 1005 -22.62 30.93 9.01
N VAL A 1006 -21.62 31.78 9.24
CA VAL A 1006 -20.21 31.48 8.97
C VAL A 1006 -19.37 31.77 10.21
N VAL A 1007 -18.29 30.99 10.39
CA VAL A 1007 -17.27 31.25 11.42
C VAL A 1007 -16.42 32.44 10.97
N VAL A 1008 -16.24 33.45 11.83
CA VAL A 1008 -15.47 34.66 11.50
C VAL A 1008 -14.20 34.83 12.33
N GLU A 1009 -14.22 34.51 13.61
CA GLU A 1009 -13.08 34.67 14.52
C GLU A 1009 -13.13 33.62 15.63
N ILE A 1010 -11.97 33.21 16.13
CA ILE A 1010 -11.81 32.41 17.34
C ILE A 1010 -11.13 33.28 18.39
N VAL A 1011 -11.68 33.32 19.60
CA VAL A 1011 -11.16 34.12 20.72
C VAL A 1011 -10.68 33.19 21.82
N VAL A 1012 -9.38 33.21 22.11
CA VAL A 1012 -8.78 32.51 23.25
C VAL A 1012 -8.65 33.50 24.41
N PRO A 1013 -9.35 33.28 25.55
CA PRO A 1013 -9.33 34.21 26.67
C PRO A 1013 -7.93 34.44 27.25
N ALA A 1014 -7.66 35.66 27.75
CA ALA A 1014 -6.38 36.03 28.34
C ALA A 1014 -5.90 35.10 29.46
N ALA A 1015 -6.84 34.57 30.26
CA ALA A 1015 -6.52 33.61 31.31
C ALA A 1015 -5.93 32.31 30.74
N ALA A 1016 -6.49 31.81 29.64
CA ALA A 1016 -6.04 30.58 29.00
C ALA A 1016 -4.70 30.76 28.27
N VAL A 1017 -4.44 31.94 27.70
CA VAL A 1017 -3.14 32.28 27.08
C VAL A 1017 -1.98 32.15 28.07
N ARG A 1018 -2.22 32.41 29.36
CA ARG A 1018 -1.18 32.34 30.41
C ARG A 1018 -0.98 30.96 31.02
N ARG A 1019 -1.83 29.97 30.70
CA ARG A 1019 -1.76 28.63 31.30
C ARG A 1019 -0.62 27.81 30.69
N ARG A 1020 0.01 26.97 31.52
CA ARG A 1020 0.89 25.91 31.03
C ARG A 1020 0.02 24.87 30.34
N SER A 1021 0.44 24.40 29.16
CA SER A 1021 -0.35 23.46 28.38
C SER A 1021 0.51 22.52 27.56
N ALA A 1022 -0.01 21.32 27.31
CA ALA A 1022 0.65 20.32 26.49
C ALA A 1022 -0.40 19.53 25.68
N PHE A 1023 -0.02 19.16 24.47
CA PHE A 1023 -0.81 18.34 23.56
C PHE A 1023 -0.03 17.09 23.16
N ARG A 1024 -0.71 15.95 23.13
CA ARG A 1024 -0.20 14.70 22.54
C ARG A 1024 -1.29 14.04 21.71
N LYS A 1025 -0.87 13.38 20.64
CA LYS A 1025 -1.72 12.71 19.68
C LYS A 1025 -1.13 11.35 19.33
N LEU A 1026 -2.01 10.37 19.24
CA LEU A 1026 -1.73 9.06 18.67
C LEU A 1026 -2.38 9.00 17.28
N ASN A 1027 -1.58 8.64 16.29
CA ASN A 1027 -1.92 8.53 14.87
C ASN A 1027 -1.17 7.33 14.30
N LEU A 1028 -1.67 6.78 13.18
CA LEU A 1028 -0.99 5.64 12.55
C LEU A 1028 0.29 6.08 11.81
N TYR A 1029 0.27 7.27 11.20
CA TYR A 1029 1.39 7.83 10.43
C TYR A 1029 1.48 9.35 10.61
N THR A 1030 2.66 9.92 10.46
CA THR A 1030 2.94 11.35 10.64
C THR A 1030 2.07 12.22 9.76
N GLY A 1031 1.30 13.13 10.37
CA GLY A 1031 0.35 14.00 9.67
C GLY A 1031 -1.02 13.36 9.40
N ASP A 1032 -1.25 12.12 9.84
CA ASP A 1032 -2.56 11.47 9.76
C ASP A 1032 -3.55 11.99 10.82
N PHE A 1033 -4.81 11.63 10.60
CA PHE A 1033 -5.74 11.09 11.56
C PHE A 1033 -5.35 11.02 13.04
N ALA A 1034 -5.88 11.84 13.97
CA ALA A 1034 -5.84 11.41 15.37
C ALA A 1034 -6.73 10.18 15.57
N THR A 1035 -6.14 9.11 16.06
CA THR A 1035 -6.86 7.96 16.60
C THR A 1035 -7.29 8.23 18.03
N ALA A 1036 -6.44 8.89 18.81
CA ALA A 1036 -6.74 9.46 20.12
C ALA A 1036 -5.85 10.70 20.32
N SER A 1037 -6.32 11.68 21.08
CA SER A 1037 -5.50 12.81 21.50
C SER A 1037 -5.87 13.28 22.90
N ALA A 1038 -4.92 13.92 23.59
CA ALA A 1038 -5.13 14.51 24.90
C ALA A 1038 -4.48 15.90 24.93
N VAL A 1039 -5.17 16.84 25.56
CA VAL A 1039 -4.65 18.18 25.87
C VAL A 1039 -4.86 18.42 27.35
N ILE A 1040 -3.83 18.92 28.03
CA ILE A 1040 -3.99 19.51 29.35
C ILE A 1040 -3.63 21.01 29.28
N SER A 1041 -4.44 21.84 29.92
CA SER A 1041 -4.16 23.27 30.13
C SER A 1041 -4.42 23.57 31.60
N GLY A 1042 -3.41 24.07 32.31
CA GLY A 1042 -3.52 24.30 33.74
C GLY A 1042 -2.75 25.52 34.20
N ASP A 1043 -3.23 26.10 35.28
CA ASP A 1043 -2.52 27.12 36.04
C ASP A 1043 -1.90 26.43 37.27
N VAL A 1044 -0.59 26.55 37.40
CA VAL A 1044 0.21 25.91 38.44
C VAL A 1044 0.99 27.01 39.13
N ASP A 1045 0.72 27.20 40.42
CA ASP A 1045 1.40 28.22 41.19
C ASP A 1045 2.87 27.87 41.49
N ALA A 1046 3.60 28.81 42.08
CA ALA A 1046 5.02 28.63 42.38
C ALA A 1046 5.32 27.48 43.37
N SER A 1047 4.33 26.96 44.09
CA SER A 1047 4.48 25.78 44.96
C SER A 1047 4.30 24.47 44.21
N GLY A 1048 3.94 24.50 42.93
CA GLY A 1048 3.56 23.33 42.14
C GLY A 1048 2.11 22.91 42.35
N THR A 1049 1.27 23.79 42.91
CA THR A 1049 -0.15 23.51 43.18
C THR A 1049 -1.02 23.93 42.00
N TRP A 1050 -1.85 23.01 41.52
CA TRP A 1050 -2.77 23.26 40.41
C TRP A 1050 -3.99 24.07 40.88
N THR A 1051 -4.13 25.32 40.43
CA THR A 1051 -5.27 26.19 40.76
C THR A 1051 -6.43 25.99 39.77
N GLU A 1052 -6.09 25.74 38.51
CA GLU A 1052 -7.03 25.42 37.44
C GLU A 1052 -6.49 24.31 36.54
N ALA A 1053 -7.39 23.47 36.03
CA ALA A 1053 -7.05 22.43 35.07
C ALA A 1053 -8.20 22.24 34.07
N ARG A 1054 -7.84 22.04 32.81
CA ARG A 1054 -8.67 21.52 31.72
C ARG A 1054 -7.96 20.30 31.14
N LEU A 1055 -8.65 19.16 31.10
CA LEU A 1055 -8.14 17.93 30.49
C LEU A 1055 -9.15 17.47 29.45
N VAL A 1056 -8.79 17.64 28.17
CA VAL A 1056 -9.68 17.38 27.04
C VAL A 1056 -9.13 16.25 26.20
N LEU A 1057 -9.99 15.29 25.91
CA LEU A 1057 -9.70 14.12 25.10
C LEU A 1057 -10.33 14.27 23.72
N GLY A 1058 -9.52 14.14 22.68
CA GLY A 1058 -9.92 14.22 21.27
C GLY A 1058 -9.96 12.85 20.59
N ALA A 1059 -10.67 12.79 19.46
CA ALA A 1059 -10.82 11.59 18.63
C ALA A 1059 -11.35 10.32 19.34
N VAL A 1060 -11.89 10.43 20.56
CA VAL A 1060 -12.47 9.32 21.34
C VAL A 1060 -13.98 9.46 21.58
N ALA A 1061 -14.55 10.61 21.26
CA ALA A 1061 -15.96 10.94 21.46
C ALA A 1061 -16.54 11.73 20.26
N PRO A 1062 -17.88 11.85 20.14
CA PRO A 1062 -18.51 12.66 19.10
C PRO A 1062 -18.18 14.16 19.15
N VAL A 1063 -17.87 14.67 20.34
CA VAL A 1063 -17.45 16.05 20.64
C VAL A 1063 -16.12 16.01 21.40
N PRO A 1064 -15.28 17.07 21.42
CA PRO A 1064 -14.14 17.14 22.34
C PRO A 1064 -14.60 16.86 23.78
N TRP A 1065 -14.02 15.85 24.42
CA TRP A 1065 -14.57 15.32 25.67
C TRP A 1065 -13.76 15.75 26.87
N ARG A 1066 -14.40 16.43 27.83
CA ARG A 1066 -13.75 16.91 29.05
C ARG A 1066 -13.75 15.83 30.14
N ALA A 1067 -12.57 15.53 30.68
CA ALA A 1067 -12.39 14.66 31.84
C ALA A 1067 -12.63 15.45 33.15
N THR A 1068 -13.87 15.88 33.36
CA THR A 1068 -14.25 16.80 34.44
C THR A 1068 -14.00 16.26 35.86
N GLU A 1069 -14.00 14.94 36.07
CA GLU A 1069 -13.61 14.38 37.37
C GLU A 1069 -12.10 14.47 37.58
N ALA A 1070 -11.31 14.16 36.56
CA ALA A 1070 -9.86 14.36 36.58
C ALA A 1070 -9.48 15.85 36.77
N GLU A 1071 -10.16 16.77 36.08
CA GLU A 1071 -9.98 18.23 36.25
C GLU A 1071 -10.22 18.66 37.71
N ARG A 1072 -11.34 18.24 38.30
CA ARG A 1072 -11.65 18.55 39.71
C ARG A 1072 -10.68 17.90 40.67
N TRP A 1073 -10.17 16.72 40.35
CA TRP A 1073 -9.20 16.02 41.17
C TRP A 1073 -7.84 16.71 41.16
N LEU A 1074 -7.40 17.28 40.03
CA LEU A 1074 -6.14 18.02 39.91
C LEU A 1074 -6.17 19.32 40.74
N ARG A 1075 -7.29 20.04 40.73
CA ARG A 1075 -7.43 21.32 41.44
C ARG A 1075 -7.11 21.18 42.94
N GLY A 1076 -6.21 22.03 43.42
CA GLY A 1076 -5.74 22.08 44.81
C GLY A 1076 -4.68 21.04 45.16
N ARG A 1077 -4.15 20.28 44.19
CA ARG A 1077 -3.07 19.30 44.42
C ARG A 1077 -1.72 19.86 44.03
N THR A 1078 -0.73 19.56 44.86
CA THR A 1078 0.69 19.82 44.61
C THR A 1078 1.36 18.56 44.07
N GLY A 1079 2.05 18.65 42.95
CA GLY A 1079 2.82 17.54 42.36
C GLY A 1079 2.05 16.23 42.09
N PRO A 1080 0.88 16.25 41.41
CA PRO A 1080 0.16 15.03 41.05
C PRO A 1080 0.99 14.13 40.13
N THR A 1081 0.99 12.81 40.36
CA THR A 1081 1.73 11.87 39.52
C THR A 1081 0.87 11.29 38.40
N ALA A 1082 1.48 10.88 37.29
CA ALA A 1082 0.82 10.19 36.18
C ALA A 1082 -0.02 8.98 36.65
N ALA A 1083 0.56 8.12 37.49
CA ALA A 1083 -0.13 6.95 38.04
C ALA A 1083 -1.36 7.32 38.91
N GLN A 1084 -1.33 8.46 39.59
CA GLN A 1084 -2.50 8.95 40.36
C GLN A 1084 -3.60 9.47 39.42
N LEU A 1085 -3.23 10.26 38.42
CA LEU A 1085 -4.17 10.73 37.38
C LEU A 1085 -4.81 9.53 36.67
N ARG A 1086 -4.01 8.54 36.27
CA ARG A 1086 -4.47 7.31 35.61
C ARG A 1086 -5.58 6.62 36.39
N LYS A 1087 -5.44 6.45 37.70
CA LYS A 1087 -6.46 5.82 38.57
C LYS A 1087 -7.79 6.58 38.59
N VAL A 1088 -7.73 7.91 38.56
CA VAL A 1088 -8.95 8.76 38.57
C VAL A 1088 -9.60 8.73 37.20
N LEU A 1089 -8.80 8.93 36.16
CA LEU A 1089 -9.26 8.93 34.78
C LEU A 1089 -9.86 7.58 34.38
N ASP A 1090 -9.26 6.45 34.77
CA ASP A 1090 -9.82 5.12 34.48
C ASP A 1090 -11.21 4.94 35.08
N ARG A 1091 -11.47 5.46 36.29
CA ARG A 1091 -12.80 5.40 36.91
C ARG A 1091 -13.82 6.27 36.17
N GLU A 1092 -13.39 7.41 35.64
CA GLU A 1092 -14.23 8.32 34.86
C GLU A 1092 -14.54 7.71 33.49
N LEU A 1093 -13.50 7.23 32.79
CA LEU A 1093 -13.59 6.52 31.52
C LEU A 1093 -14.48 5.29 31.63
N ASP A 1094 -14.29 4.40 32.61
CA ASP A 1094 -15.10 3.19 32.74
C ASP A 1094 -16.59 3.48 32.94
N ARG A 1095 -16.92 4.62 33.58
CA ARG A 1095 -18.30 5.10 33.72
C ARG A 1095 -18.87 5.58 32.39
N ALA A 1096 -18.14 6.42 31.66
CA ALA A 1096 -18.59 7.06 30.42
C ALA A 1096 -18.45 6.21 29.15
N ALA A 1097 -17.50 5.27 29.12
CA ALA A 1097 -17.06 4.60 27.90
C ALA A 1097 -18.06 3.57 27.36
N HIS A 1098 -18.44 3.69 26.09
CA HIS A 1098 -19.31 2.77 25.38
C HIS A 1098 -18.62 2.23 24.11
N PRO A 1099 -17.50 1.49 24.27
CA PRO A 1099 -16.72 1.00 23.14
C PRO A 1099 -17.49 -0.02 22.33
N LEU A 1100 -17.08 -0.17 21.08
CA LEU A 1100 -17.36 -1.33 20.24
C LEU A 1100 -16.28 -2.40 20.47
N PRO A 1101 -16.51 -3.68 20.13
CA PRO A 1101 -15.63 -4.78 20.51
C PRO A 1101 -14.14 -4.58 20.20
N GLY A 1102 -13.82 -4.03 19.03
CA GLY A 1102 -12.46 -3.84 18.52
C GLY A 1102 -11.84 -2.48 18.78
N ASN A 1103 -12.45 -1.60 19.58
CA ASN A 1103 -11.86 -0.27 19.86
C ASN A 1103 -11.72 0.07 21.35
N GLY A 1104 -11.99 -0.87 22.26
CA GLY A 1104 -11.83 -0.66 23.70
C GLY A 1104 -10.41 -0.21 24.13
N TRP A 1105 -9.39 -0.64 23.38
CA TRP A 1105 -7.99 -0.25 23.58
C TRP A 1105 -7.76 1.27 23.59
N LYS A 1106 -8.61 2.05 22.89
CA LYS A 1106 -8.48 3.51 22.83
C LYS A 1106 -8.62 4.18 24.19
N LEU A 1107 -9.31 3.53 25.14
CA LEU A 1107 -9.42 4.01 26.52
C LEU A 1107 -8.06 3.95 27.23
N ASP A 1108 -7.29 2.89 27.00
CA ASP A 1108 -5.94 2.76 27.53
C ASP A 1108 -5.00 3.75 26.85
N ALA A 1109 -5.10 3.88 25.52
CA ALA A 1109 -4.29 4.82 24.75
C ALA A 1109 -4.51 6.28 25.19
N VAL A 1110 -5.77 6.71 25.31
CA VAL A 1110 -6.08 8.10 25.70
C VAL A 1110 -5.71 8.39 27.14
N ALA A 1111 -5.80 7.40 28.03
CA ALA A 1111 -5.30 7.53 29.40
C ALA A 1111 -3.77 7.64 29.43
N GLY A 1112 -3.07 6.87 28.60
CA GLY A 1112 -1.62 7.00 28.41
C GLY A 1112 -1.22 8.38 27.89
N LEU A 1113 -1.94 8.91 26.89
CA LEU A 1113 -1.72 10.27 26.40
C LEU A 1113 -1.96 11.33 27.49
N ALA A 1114 -2.98 11.13 28.35
CA ALA A 1114 -3.24 12.01 29.49
C ALA A 1114 -2.10 12.00 30.51
N GLU A 1115 -1.47 10.85 30.75
CA GLU A 1115 -0.27 10.72 31.58
C GLU A 1115 0.90 11.53 30.97
N HIS A 1116 1.14 11.42 29.67
CA HIS A 1116 2.20 12.16 28.98
C HIS A 1116 2.01 13.68 29.02
N VAL A 1117 0.79 14.18 28.81
CA VAL A 1117 0.56 15.64 28.85
C VAL A 1117 0.68 16.19 30.27
N LEU A 1118 0.31 15.42 31.30
CA LEU A 1118 0.52 15.82 32.70
C LEU A 1118 2.01 15.92 33.02
N GLU A 1119 2.80 14.92 32.61
CA GLU A 1119 4.25 14.91 32.79
C GLU A 1119 4.89 16.12 32.10
N ALA A 1120 4.48 16.42 30.86
CA ALA A 1120 5.00 17.54 30.10
C ALA A 1120 4.72 18.91 30.77
N VAL A 1121 3.51 19.11 31.32
CA VAL A 1121 3.19 20.37 32.04
C VAL A 1121 3.87 20.46 33.40
N SER A 1122 4.07 19.32 34.07
CA SER A 1122 4.70 19.27 35.39
C SER A 1122 6.23 19.39 35.35
N ALA A 1123 6.87 19.13 34.20
CA ALA A 1123 8.32 19.21 34.04
C ALA A 1123 8.84 20.58 33.56
N ALA A 1124 7.96 21.52 33.24
CA ALA A 1124 8.30 22.80 32.62
C ALA A 1124 8.85 23.88 33.59
N ASP A 1125 9.68 23.48 34.56
CA ASP A 1125 10.38 24.39 35.50
C ASP A 1125 11.85 24.61 35.11
#